data_AF-A0A969A048-F1
#
_entry.id   AF-A0A969A048-F1
#
_cell.length_a   1.000
_cell.length_b   1.000
_cell.length_c   1.000
_cell.angle_alpha   90.00
_cell.angle_beta   90.00
_cell.angle_gamma   90.00
#
_symmetry.space_group_name_H-M   'P 1'
#
loop_
_entity.id
_entity.type
_entity.pdbx_description
1 polymer ?
#
loop_
_entity_poly.entity_id
_entity_poly.type
_entity_poly.pdbx_seq_one_letter_code
_entity_poly.pdbx_strand_id
1 'polypeptide(L)'
;MQNSAASVPAAALGPQTPQATQIPQQRWQVFESQPAAVQSVVRATALSPLLAQVLVNRAIETPEAAAEFLNPELQSLPDPIEEFADLPLSLELLVTAIEQRQKIAICGDYDADGMTSTALLIRALRYLGANADYAIPSRMQEGYGINTRIVEDFHAEGVSLILTVDNGIAAHAPIARARELGMAVIITDHHDLPLELPCASAILNPKLLPETSPYWGIAGVGVAYILAICLAQCLGKNQDLTVPLLELFTLGTIADLAPLTGVNRRWVRRGLKLLPRSRIPGIQALIQVAGLGEQKAGLKPEAIGFRLGPRINAVGRIADPQIVIDLLTTEDVGIALQRAMQCEEANQLRQRLCELIEQQAIAWCETQQAEGKLNLLAERVLVVVQPEWHHGVIGIVASRLVERYGVPVFIGTYEDAEQKEIRGSARGIPEFNVFTALQSCHDLMHKYGGHKAAGGFSFPTKNLRQVKSRLSNFACQQLAVEHLKPLVIVDVQANLAQITLDLYQQIDRLHPCGIQNPDPVFWTPNVRLLEQKTVGRNQAHLKLIVGQEAHGGGSLAATIKAIAWRWGSYLPLPNRLDIAYKLKINEWKGDRSVELELVGVRLSHPQKLPVPAVPPRQILETPETPPEIPSPRPLPADSQPSPSPLSHTTAEFYYSKRRYTSRIVTFGRSRELTIHNPDGHLLSVQLPERQGFLSAPGQPPQPVDLSEAHYFNLLRAGLSALEVRQKTRLLLEKDELLTDKNSQIETLTRQVALLEEKISQLSAEQLAQFQSLQSELQQQEAATHDQEAHIAKLQSQLSQGAAQIDPTALRQEVRCAVGDAVWFCLQPKSQKDLYAAYKHQALLQAEGENASQLDYSEAGLRLSFAVEREVIRPFFVALYEFLLTEGGPEIGSLQLRPQKKYTLGMLPSLLANRCDR
;
A
#
# COMPACT_ATOMS: atom_id res chain seq x y z
N MET A 1 -25.57 41.95 28.83
CA MET A 1 -26.49 42.71 27.96
C MET A 1 -27.31 41.71 27.17
N GLN A 2 -28.64 41.82 27.24
CA GLN A 2 -29.59 41.05 26.43
C GLN A 2 -29.47 41.42 24.96
N ASN A 3 -29.69 40.45 24.08
CA ASN A 3 -30.26 40.50 22.71
C ASN A 3 -29.95 39.13 22.07
N SER A 4 -30.77 38.45 21.29
CA SER A 4 -32.17 38.50 20.85
C SER A 4 -32.21 37.40 19.79
N ALA A 5 -32.98 36.34 20.00
CA ALA A 5 -33.05 35.22 19.07
C ALA A 5 -33.76 35.62 17.77
N ALA A 6 -33.16 35.29 16.62
CA ALA A 6 -33.81 35.29 15.32
C ALA A 6 -33.93 33.84 14.83
N SER A 7 -35.17 33.34 14.83
CA SER A 7 -35.58 32.07 14.26
C SER A 7 -35.61 32.14 12.74
N VAL A 8 -34.86 31.27 12.05
CA VAL A 8 -34.97 31.05 10.60
C VAL A 8 -35.93 29.87 10.36
N PRO A 9 -36.88 29.95 9.39
CA PRO A 9 -37.91 28.94 9.21
C PRO A 9 -37.37 27.66 8.55
N ALA A 10 -37.90 26.52 8.97
CA ALA A 10 -37.66 25.21 8.35
C ALA A 10 -38.21 25.19 6.91
N ALA A 11 -37.31 25.18 5.92
CA ALA A 11 -37.66 24.87 4.55
C ALA A 11 -37.92 23.35 4.42
N ALA A 12 -39.10 23.01 3.91
CA ALA A 12 -39.55 21.65 3.66
C ALA A 12 -38.60 20.94 2.68
N LEU A 13 -37.94 19.89 3.17
CA LEU A 13 -37.22 18.92 2.35
C LEU A 13 -38.26 18.13 1.55
N GLY A 14 -38.22 18.29 0.22
CA GLY A 14 -38.96 17.43 -0.70
C GLY A 14 -38.52 15.96 -0.56
N PRO A 15 -39.31 15.00 -1.09
CA PRO A 15 -39.04 13.58 -0.92
C PRO A 15 -37.68 13.23 -1.52
N GLN A 16 -36.72 12.90 -0.66
CA GLN A 16 -35.42 12.41 -1.08
C GLN A 16 -35.62 11.05 -1.78
N THR A 17 -35.15 10.95 -3.01
CA THR A 17 -34.97 9.69 -3.75
C THR A 17 -34.18 8.72 -2.86
N PRO A 18 -34.57 7.43 -2.75
CA PRO A 18 -33.89 6.48 -1.88
C PRO A 18 -32.43 6.34 -2.29
N GLN A 19 -31.50 6.78 -1.43
CA GLN A 19 -30.08 6.51 -1.59
C GLN A 19 -29.88 4.99 -1.62
N ALA A 20 -29.22 4.48 -2.67
CA ALA A 20 -28.82 3.08 -2.76
C ALA A 20 -28.01 2.71 -1.50
N THR A 21 -28.36 1.61 -0.84
CA THR A 21 -27.69 1.09 0.36
C THR A 21 -26.20 0.89 0.07
N GLN A 22 -25.36 1.80 0.54
CA GLN A 22 -23.91 1.72 0.39
C GLN A 22 -23.31 0.93 1.56
N ILE A 23 -22.64 -0.18 1.24
CA ILE A 23 -21.73 -0.87 2.17
C ILE A 23 -20.28 -0.53 1.82
N PRO A 24 -19.34 -0.61 2.78
CA PRO A 24 -17.91 -0.51 2.51
C PRO A 24 -17.47 -1.44 1.37
N GLN A 25 -16.73 -0.91 0.39
CA GLN A 25 -16.18 -1.68 -0.73
C GLN A 25 -14.88 -2.38 -0.33
N GLN A 26 -15.00 -3.49 0.39
CA GLN A 26 -13.87 -4.23 0.95
C GLN A 26 -13.59 -5.51 0.16
N ARG A 27 -12.36 -6.02 0.28
CA ARG A 27 -11.99 -7.39 -0.12
C ARG A 27 -11.63 -8.19 1.12
N TRP A 28 -12.02 -9.47 1.13
CA TRP A 28 -11.82 -10.33 2.29
C TRP A 28 -10.88 -11.46 1.93
N GLN A 29 -9.87 -11.66 2.78
CA GLN A 29 -9.04 -12.85 2.80
C GLN A 29 -9.46 -13.67 4.02
N VAL A 30 -9.99 -14.86 3.79
CA VAL A 30 -10.43 -15.77 4.86
C VAL A 30 -9.48 -16.95 4.91
N PHE A 31 -8.89 -17.22 6.07
CA PHE A 31 -8.05 -18.40 6.23
C PHE A 31 -8.89 -19.68 6.20
N GLU A 32 -8.31 -20.74 5.62
CA GLU A 32 -8.96 -22.05 5.54
C GLU A 32 -8.95 -22.77 6.90
N SER A 33 -9.91 -23.68 7.10
CA SER A 33 -9.92 -24.50 8.33
C SER A 33 -8.93 -25.65 8.22
N GLN A 34 -8.23 -25.94 9.33
CA GLN A 34 -7.22 -26.99 9.42
C GLN A 34 -7.53 -27.95 10.59
N PRO A 35 -8.56 -28.81 10.49
CA PRO A 35 -9.12 -29.52 11.64
C PRO A 35 -8.12 -30.41 12.41
N ALA A 36 -7.19 -31.06 11.70
CA ALA A 36 -6.21 -31.96 12.32
C ALA A 36 -5.22 -31.21 13.22
N ALA A 37 -4.60 -30.14 12.72
CA ALA A 37 -3.70 -29.30 13.50
C ALA A 37 -4.42 -28.64 14.68
N VAL A 38 -5.65 -28.15 14.46
CA VAL A 38 -6.50 -27.56 15.50
C VAL A 38 -6.75 -28.53 16.64
N GLN A 39 -7.11 -29.79 16.36
CA GLN A 39 -7.33 -30.78 17.41
C GLN A 39 -6.07 -31.05 18.24
N SER A 40 -4.89 -31.06 17.62
CA SER A 40 -3.62 -31.21 18.33
C SER A 40 -3.38 -30.06 19.30
N VAL A 41 -3.53 -28.81 18.83
CA VAL A 41 -3.38 -27.59 19.64
C VAL A 41 -4.41 -27.51 20.77
N VAL A 42 -5.67 -27.88 20.51
CA VAL A 42 -6.72 -27.91 21.54
C VAL A 42 -6.35 -28.85 22.68
N ARG A 43 -5.89 -30.07 22.37
CA ARG A 43 -5.51 -31.06 23.40
C ARG A 43 -4.35 -30.57 24.27
N ALA A 44 -3.39 -29.87 23.68
CA ALA A 44 -2.21 -29.40 24.39
C ALA A 44 -2.44 -28.12 25.22
N THR A 45 -3.31 -27.23 24.75
CA THR A 45 -3.43 -25.87 25.32
C THR A 45 -4.73 -25.63 26.09
N ALA A 46 -5.72 -26.52 25.94
CA ALA A 46 -7.09 -26.36 26.41
C ALA A 46 -7.76 -25.06 25.92
N LEU A 47 -7.31 -24.49 24.80
CA LEU A 47 -8.02 -23.41 24.13
C LEU A 47 -9.28 -23.93 23.43
N SER A 48 -10.27 -23.04 23.28
CA SER A 48 -11.41 -23.32 22.42
C SER A 48 -10.96 -23.62 20.98
N PRO A 49 -11.71 -24.46 20.23
CA PRO A 49 -11.38 -24.76 18.84
C PRO A 49 -11.25 -23.51 17.95
N LEU A 50 -12.01 -22.45 18.24
CA LEU A 50 -11.92 -21.18 17.52
C LEU A 50 -10.55 -20.52 17.71
N LEU A 51 -10.05 -20.46 18.95
CA LEU A 51 -8.75 -19.84 19.23
C LEU A 51 -7.57 -20.72 18.81
N ALA A 52 -7.71 -22.04 18.91
CA ALA A 52 -6.73 -22.95 18.34
C ALA A 52 -6.63 -22.79 16.81
N GLN A 53 -7.76 -22.61 16.11
CA GLN A 53 -7.77 -22.30 14.68
C GLN A 53 -7.10 -20.96 14.36
N VAL A 54 -7.29 -19.94 15.21
CA VAL A 54 -6.57 -18.65 15.08
C VAL A 54 -5.06 -18.87 15.18
N LEU A 55 -4.56 -19.67 16.13
CA LEU A 55 -3.13 -19.97 16.26
C LEU A 55 -2.58 -20.69 15.02
N VAL A 56 -3.27 -21.74 14.58
CA VAL A 56 -2.89 -22.51 13.38
C VAL A 56 -2.85 -21.63 12.14
N ASN A 57 -3.83 -20.75 11.95
CA ASN A 57 -3.88 -19.82 10.81
C ASN A 57 -2.81 -18.72 10.87
N ARG A 58 -2.16 -18.55 12.02
CA ARG A 58 -1.00 -17.68 12.23
C ARG A 58 0.33 -18.45 12.22
N ALA A 59 0.33 -19.65 11.63
CA ALA A 59 1.49 -20.53 11.52
C ALA A 59 2.02 -21.07 12.87
N ILE A 60 1.18 -21.10 13.91
CA ILE A 60 1.48 -21.72 15.21
C ILE A 60 0.74 -23.07 15.25
N GLU A 61 1.33 -24.06 14.58
CA GLU A 61 0.65 -25.32 14.24
C GLU A 61 0.95 -26.47 15.21
N THR A 62 2.08 -26.41 15.92
CA THR A 62 2.51 -27.48 16.83
C THR A 62 2.07 -27.23 18.29
N PRO A 63 1.81 -28.28 19.08
CA PRO A 63 1.58 -28.19 20.51
C PRO A 63 2.62 -27.37 21.26
N GLU A 64 3.90 -27.59 20.94
CA GLU A 64 5.05 -26.96 21.58
C GLU A 64 5.09 -25.47 21.27
N ALA A 65 4.95 -25.10 19.98
CA ALA A 65 4.90 -23.70 19.57
C ALA A 65 3.70 -22.97 20.17
N ALA A 66 2.54 -23.61 20.25
CA ALA A 66 1.36 -23.05 20.89
C ALA A 66 1.56 -22.85 22.40
N ALA A 67 2.18 -23.81 23.09
CA ALA A 67 2.50 -23.70 24.51
C ALA A 67 3.49 -22.55 24.78
N GLU A 68 4.57 -22.45 24.00
CA GLU A 68 5.55 -21.35 24.08
C GLU A 68 4.91 -20.00 23.78
N PHE A 69 4.06 -19.91 22.75
CA PHE A 69 3.36 -18.68 22.40
C PHE A 69 2.44 -18.18 23.53
N LEU A 70 1.72 -19.10 24.17
CA LEU A 70 0.80 -18.78 25.27
C LEU A 70 1.54 -18.51 26.60
N ASN A 71 2.71 -19.11 26.77
CA ASN A 71 3.60 -18.89 27.90
C ASN A 71 5.03 -18.55 27.42
N PRO A 72 5.30 -17.28 27.07
CA PRO A 72 6.61 -16.84 26.57
C PRO A 72 7.78 -17.07 27.54
N GLU A 73 7.51 -17.46 28.79
CA GLU A 73 8.55 -17.84 29.75
C GLU A 73 9.18 -19.20 29.46
N LEU A 74 8.50 -20.06 28.67
CA LEU A 74 9.04 -21.34 28.23
C LEU A 74 10.10 -21.19 27.13
N GLN A 75 10.13 -20.02 26.48
CA GLN A 75 11.12 -19.73 25.45
C GLN A 75 12.53 -19.69 26.05
N SER A 76 13.42 -20.51 25.50
CA SER A 76 14.85 -20.42 25.76
C SER A 76 15.41 -19.21 25.03
N LEU A 77 15.92 -18.24 25.78
CA LEU A 77 16.57 -17.05 25.20
C LEU A 77 18.09 -17.22 25.27
N PRO A 78 18.80 -17.12 24.14
CA PRO A 78 20.26 -17.07 24.17
C PRO A 78 20.74 -15.80 24.87
N ASP A 79 21.96 -15.82 25.38
CA ASP A 79 22.55 -14.65 26.03
C ASP A 79 22.76 -13.53 25.01
N PRO A 80 22.27 -12.29 25.26
CA PRO A 80 22.52 -11.16 24.36
C PRO A 80 24.01 -10.91 24.07
N ILE A 81 24.91 -11.20 25.01
CA ILE A 81 26.36 -11.04 24.82
C ILE A 81 26.89 -11.95 23.71
N GLU A 82 26.31 -13.14 23.57
CA GLU A 82 26.68 -14.12 22.54
C GLU A 82 26.01 -13.84 21.20
N GLU A 83 24.81 -13.23 21.19
CA GLU A 83 24.11 -12.88 19.95
C GLU A 83 24.64 -11.60 19.30
N PHE A 84 24.87 -10.55 20.07
CA PHE A 84 25.31 -9.26 19.55
C PHE A 84 26.83 -9.18 19.58
N ALA A 85 27.48 -9.48 18.45
CA ALA A 85 28.94 -9.54 18.33
C ALA A 85 29.68 -8.29 18.86
N ASP A 86 29.09 -7.10 18.67
CA ASP A 86 29.68 -5.82 19.09
C ASP A 86 29.23 -5.38 20.50
N LEU A 87 28.38 -6.15 21.18
CA LEU A 87 27.94 -5.84 22.55
C LEU A 87 29.10 -5.87 23.55
N PRO A 88 30.00 -6.88 23.57
CA PRO A 88 31.18 -6.86 24.44
C PRO A 88 32.02 -5.59 24.30
N LEU A 89 32.32 -5.17 23.07
CA LEU A 89 33.10 -3.96 22.79
C LEU A 89 32.35 -2.69 23.23
N SER A 90 31.04 -2.65 23.01
CA SER A 90 30.18 -1.54 23.47
C SER A 90 30.23 -1.39 25.00
N LEU A 91 30.19 -2.51 25.72
CA LEU A 91 30.29 -2.54 27.19
C LEU A 91 31.66 -2.06 27.67
N GLU A 92 32.76 -2.53 27.06
CA GLU A 92 34.13 -2.09 27.38
C GLU A 92 34.30 -0.58 27.23
N LEU A 93 33.83 -0.02 26.11
CA LEU A 93 33.89 1.42 25.83
C LEU A 93 33.10 2.23 26.87
N LEU A 94 31.89 1.78 27.23
CA LEU A 94 31.04 2.46 28.21
C LEU A 94 31.60 2.36 29.64
N VAL A 95 32.10 1.20 30.04
CA VAL A 95 32.78 1.02 31.35
C VAL A 95 33.98 1.97 31.43
N THR A 96 34.82 1.99 30.40
CA THR A 96 35.99 2.88 30.34
C THR A 96 35.59 4.34 30.45
N ALA A 97 34.58 4.78 29.70
CA ALA A 97 34.10 6.16 29.74
C ALA A 97 33.55 6.53 31.13
N ILE A 98 32.85 5.62 31.80
CA ILE A 98 32.33 5.83 33.17
C ILE A 98 33.47 5.93 34.18
N GLU A 99 34.42 4.99 34.16
CA GLU A 99 35.55 4.95 35.10
C GLU A 99 36.45 6.18 34.97
N GLN A 100 36.69 6.63 33.73
CA GLN A 100 37.50 7.80 33.42
C GLN A 100 36.70 9.12 33.48
N ARG A 101 35.41 9.08 33.85
CA ARG A 101 34.49 10.23 33.89
C ARG A 101 34.45 11.04 32.58
N GLN A 102 34.62 10.36 31.45
CA GLN A 102 34.53 11.00 30.16
C GLN A 102 33.08 11.38 29.85
N LYS A 103 32.89 12.41 29.02
CA LYS A 103 31.56 12.83 28.57
C LYS A 103 31.02 11.85 27.53
N ILE A 104 29.80 11.37 27.77
CA ILE A 104 29.03 10.52 26.87
C ILE A 104 27.84 11.34 26.35
N ALA A 105 27.60 11.32 25.04
CA ALA A 105 26.42 11.96 24.45
C ALA A 105 25.52 10.93 23.77
N ILE A 106 24.23 10.95 24.09
CA ILE A 106 23.21 10.13 23.43
C ILE A 106 22.61 10.94 22.28
N CYS A 107 22.66 10.43 21.06
CA CYS A 107 21.99 11.04 19.91
C CYS A 107 20.72 10.24 19.56
N GLY A 108 19.57 10.76 19.96
CA GLY A 108 18.27 10.09 19.77
C GLY A 108 17.48 10.59 18.57
N ASP A 109 16.33 9.95 18.34
CA ASP A 109 15.32 10.40 17.37
C ASP A 109 14.09 11.03 18.05
N TYR A 110 13.31 11.77 17.26
CA TYR A 110 12.16 12.54 17.72
C TYR A 110 10.86 11.75 17.82
N ASP A 111 10.81 10.47 17.45
CA ASP A 111 9.62 9.66 17.63
C ASP A 111 9.57 8.93 18.98
N ALA A 112 8.51 8.17 19.23
CA ALA A 112 8.36 7.51 20.52
C ALA A 112 9.47 6.50 20.82
N ASP A 113 10.02 5.80 19.83
CA ASP A 113 11.11 4.85 20.06
C ASP A 113 12.39 5.60 20.42
N GLY A 114 12.80 6.57 19.60
CA GLY A 114 13.96 7.42 19.89
C GLY A 114 13.89 8.15 21.22
N MET A 115 12.75 8.76 21.57
CA MET A 115 12.60 9.49 22.83
C MET A 115 12.56 8.56 24.05
N THR A 116 11.90 7.40 23.96
CA THR A 116 11.89 6.44 25.08
C THR A 116 13.24 5.76 25.26
N SER A 117 13.95 5.47 24.17
CA SER A 117 15.34 4.97 24.17
C SER A 117 16.30 5.95 24.82
N THR A 118 16.20 7.23 24.45
CA THR A 118 17.02 8.31 25.02
C THR A 118 16.77 8.43 26.53
N ALA A 119 15.50 8.46 26.95
CA ALA A 119 15.16 8.50 28.37
C ALA A 119 15.65 7.25 29.13
N LEU A 120 15.55 6.07 28.51
CA LEU A 120 16.04 4.80 29.08
C LEU A 120 17.54 4.85 29.34
N LEU A 121 18.34 5.23 28.33
CA LEU A 121 19.79 5.29 28.47
C LEU A 121 20.25 6.43 29.37
N ILE A 122 19.60 7.60 29.34
CA ILE A 122 19.91 8.68 30.28
C ILE A 122 19.71 8.22 31.73
N ARG A 123 18.60 7.54 32.04
CA ARG A 123 18.36 7.00 33.39
C ARG A 123 19.42 5.96 33.76
N ALA A 124 19.71 5.02 32.87
CA ALA A 124 20.66 3.95 33.11
C ALA A 124 22.08 4.50 33.33
N LEU A 125 22.59 5.29 32.39
CA LEU A 125 23.97 5.82 32.44
C LEU A 125 24.18 6.73 33.65
N ARG A 126 23.24 7.63 33.96
CA ARG A 126 23.35 8.51 35.14
C ARG A 126 23.32 7.71 36.45
N TYR A 127 22.45 6.70 36.55
CA TYR A 127 22.42 5.80 37.72
C TYR A 127 23.74 5.04 37.89
N LEU A 128 24.37 4.63 36.79
CA LEU A 128 25.64 3.91 36.81
C LEU A 128 26.85 4.82 37.10
N GLY A 129 26.66 6.15 37.10
CA GLY A 129 27.67 7.15 37.44
C GLY A 129 28.31 7.85 36.24
N ALA A 130 27.75 7.69 35.04
CA ALA A 130 28.23 8.34 33.84
C ALA A 130 27.95 9.85 33.82
N ASN A 131 28.83 10.60 33.18
CA ASN A 131 28.56 11.98 32.75
C ASN A 131 27.89 11.94 31.37
N ALA A 132 26.56 11.75 31.37
CA ALA A 132 25.77 11.55 30.16
C ALA A 132 24.82 12.72 29.88
N ASP A 133 24.88 13.22 28.65
CA ASP A 133 23.94 14.18 28.08
C ASP A 133 23.32 13.64 26.77
N TYR A 134 22.41 14.38 26.15
CA TYR A 134 21.74 13.96 24.93
C TYR A 134 21.49 15.11 23.94
N ALA A 135 21.31 14.76 22.67
CA ALA A 135 20.75 15.64 21.66
C ALA A 135 19.72 14.87 20.82
N ILE A 136 18.62 15.53 20.48
CA ILE A 136 17.60 15.03 19.57
C ILE A 136 17.43 16.07 18.47
N PRO A 137 17.60 15.71 17.18
CA PRO A 137 17.52 16.66 16.08
C PRO A 137 16.10 17.21 15.93
N SER A 138 15.99 18.45 15.48
CA SER A 138 14.70 19.02 15.11
C SER A 138 14.18 18.39 13.82
N ARG A 139 13.03 17.70 13.91
CA ARG A 139 12.31 17.15 12.73
C ARG A 139 12.04 18.18 11.64
N MET A 140 11.82 19.43 12.05
CA MET A 140 11.43 20.54 11.17
C MET A 140 12.65 21.09 10.43
N GLN A 141 13.77 21.29 11.13
CA GLN A 141 14.92 22.06 10.63
C GLN A 141 16.11 21.18 10.21
N GLU A 142 16.36 20.11 10.95
CA GLU A 142 17.61 19.34 10.86
C GLU A 142 17.42 17.97 10.21
N GLY A 143 16.18 17.47 10.19
CA GLY A 143 15.84 16.18 9.62
C GLY A 143 15.94 15.05 10.65
N TYR A 144 16.27 13.85 10.18
CA TYR A 144 16.23 12.61 10.97
C TYR A 144 17.64 12.17 11.37
N GLY A 145 17.81 11.78 12.64
CA GLY A 145 19.03 11.18 13.19
C GLY A 145 20.25 12.10 13.31
N ILE A 146 21.38 11.48 13.67
CA ILE A 146 22.68 12.15 13.81
C ILE A 146 23.13 12.85 12.53
N ASN A 147 23.65 14.08 12.67
CA ASN A 147 24.15 14.88 11.56
C ASN A 147 25.51 15.52 11.92
N THR A 148 26.21 16.03 10.90
CA THR A 148 27.57 16.59 11.05
C THR A 148 27.63 17.74 12.06
N ARG A 149 26.59 18.59 12.12
CA ARG A 149 26.53 19.70 13.08
C ARG A 149 26.51 19.16 14.51
N ILE A 150 25.61 18.21 14.82
CA ILE A 150 25.53 17.59 16.16
C ILE A 150 26.88 16.98 16.56
N VAL A 151 27.56 16.32 15.62
CA VAL A 151 28.89 15.73 15.85
C VAL A 151 29.93 16.81 16.19
N GLU A 152 29.92 17.93 15.48
CA GLU A 152 30.86 19.03 15.72
C GLU A 152 30.57 19.76 17.03
N ASP A 153 29.30 19.93 17.38
CA ASP A 153 28.85 20.48 18.66
C ASP A 153 29.31 19.58 19.82
N PHE A 154 29.12 18.25 19.71
CA PHE A 154 29.61 17.28 20.70
C PHE A 154 31.14 17.31 20.86
N HIS A 155 31.88 17.39 19.76
CA HIS A 155 33.34 17.52 19.83
C HIS A 155 33.76 18.82 20.54
N ALA A 156 33.11 19.95 20.24
CA ALA A 156 33.37 21.23 20.90
C ALA A 156 33.07 21.19 22.41
N GLU A 157 32.10 20.38 22.83
CA GLU A 157 31.76 20.15 24.23
C GLU A 157 32.68 19.16 24.95
N GLY A 158 33.63 18.54 24.23
CA GLY A 158 34.57 17.55 24.77
C GLY A 158 33.94 16.17 25.00
N VAL A 159 32.93 15.81 24.20
CA VAL A 159 32.36 14.45 24.18
C VAL A 159 33.44 13.48 23.70
N SER A 160 33.53 12.33 24.37
CA SER A 160 34.47 11.26 24.05
C SER A 160 33.82 10.08 23.34
N LEU A 161 32.54 9.85 23.64
CA LEU A 161 31.76 8.71 23.17
C LEU A 161 30.36 9.17 22.80
N ILE A 162 29.96 8.89 21.57
CA ILE A 162 28.61 9.10 21.06
C ILE A 162 27.88 7.76 21.05
N LEU A 163 26.66 7.75 21.58
CA LEU A 163 25.75 6.61 21.56
C LEU A 163 24.50 6.99 20.77
N THR A 164 24.34 6.50 19.55
CA THR A 164 23.09 6.74 18.82
C THR A 164 22.00 5.82 19.33
N VAL A 165 20.75 6.30 19.37
CA VAL A 165 19.57 5.48 19.66
C VAL A 165 18.52 5.66 18.59
N ASP A 166 18.04 4.55 18.04
CA ASP A 166 17.01 4.53 16.99
C ASP A 166 17.39 5.35 15.75
N ASN A 167 18.70 5.50 15.50
CA ASN A 167 19.26 6.10 14.30
C ASN A 167 20.75 5.75 14.17
N GLY A 168 21.35 6.14 13.04
CA GLY A 168 22.79 6.10 12.83
C GLY A 168 23.26 5.03 11.86
N ILE A 169 22.50 3.95 11.62
CA ILE A 169 22.94 2.85 10.75
C ILE A 169 23.18 3.27 9.30
N ALA A 170 22.51 4.33 8.84
CA ALA A 170 22.68 4.91 7.51
C ALA A 170 23.49 6.23 7.50
N ALA A 171 24.01 6.69 8.65
CA ALA A 171 24.61 8.02 8.81
C ALA A 171 26.12 8.03 8.53
N HIS A 172 26.56 7.57 7.35
CA HIS A 172 27.98 7.40 7.02
C HIS A 172 28.85 8.64 7.28
N ALA A 173 28.47 9.80 6.73
CA ALA A 173 29.29 11.01 6.83
C ALA A 173 29.38 11.57 8.26
N PRO A 174 28.27 11.71 9.03
CA PRO A 174 28.35 12.09 10.44
C PRO A 174 29.19 11.13 11.29
N ILE A 175 29.02 9.82 11.10
CA ILE A 175 29.80 8.82 11.86
C ILE A 175 31.28 8.90 11.52
N ALA A 176 31.64 8.97 10.22
CA ALA A 176 33.03 9.14 9.80
C ALA A 176 33.64 10.41 10.40
N ARG A 177 32.91 11.53 10.38
CA ARG A 177 33.35 12.79 10.99
C ARG A 177 33.62 12.64 12.48
N ALA A 178 32.76 11.94 13.23
CA ALA A 178 32.97 11.72 14.65
C ALA A 178 34.27 10.93 14.92
N ARG A 179 34.56 9.92 14.08
CA ARG A 179 35.80 9.12 14.17
C ARG A 179 37.04 9.94 13.82
N GLU A 180 36.98 10.79 12.79
CA GLU A 180 38.05 11.73 12.43
C GLU A 180 38.39 12.70 13.58
N LEU A 181 37.36 13.12 14.33
CA LEU A 181 37.48 13.97 15.50
C LEU A 181 37.89 13.21 16.77
N GLY A 182 38.21 11.92 16.67
CA GLY A 182 38.73 11.11 17.77
C GLY A 182 37.68 10.58 18.75
N MET A 183 36.38 10.75 18.47
CA MET A 183 35.31 10.22 19.31
C MET A 183 35.05 8.73 19.00
N ALA A 184 34.73 7.96 20.05
CA ALA A 184 34.14 6.64 19.88
C ALA A 184 32.66 6.78 19.51
N VAL A 185 32.14 5.88 18.66
CA VAL A 185 30.73 5.86 18.30
C VAL A 185 30.18 4.45 18.44
N ILE A 186 29.15 4.29 19.28
CA ILE A 186 28.35 3.07 19.39
C ILE A 186 27.01 3.37 18.72
N ILE A 187 26.64 2.58 17.72
CA ILE A 187 25.33 2.68 17.07
C ILE A 187 24.37 1.71 17.74
N THR A 188 23.23 2.19 18.24
CA THR A 188 22.10 1.34 18.64
C THR A 188 20.89 1.68 17.78
N ASP A 189 20.53 0.78 16.88
CA ASP A 189 19.55 1.04 15.82
C ASP A 189 18.82 -0.26 15.44
N HIS A 190 17.66 -0.15 14.78
CA HIS A 190 16.87 -1.28 14.28
C HIS A 190 16.40 -1.11 12.83
N HIS A 191 16.76 0.00 12.19
CA HIS A 191 16.43 0.28 10.80
C HIS A 191 17.10 -0.71 9.83
N ASP A 192 16.55 -0.79 8.61
CA ASP A 192 17.07 -1.65 7.55
C ASP A 192 18.54 -1.35 7.27
N LEU A 193 19.33 -2.40 7.08
CA LEU A 193 20.77 -2.27 6.86
C LEU A 193 21.07 -1.71 5.47
N PRO A 194 21.91 -0.67 5.35
CA PRO A 194 22.47 -0.26 4.06
C PRO A 194 23.43 -1.31 3.49
N LEU A 195 23.78 -1.18 2.20
CA LEU A 195 24.73 -2.07 1.54
C LEU A 195 26.13 -2.06 2.17
N GLU A 196 26.55 -0.89 2.65
CA GLU A 196 27.79 -0.69 3.38
C GLU A 196 27.43 -0.14 4.76
N LEU A 197 28.11 -0.62 5.81
CA LEU A 197 27.89 -0.14 7.17
C LEU A 197 28.79 1.07 7.48
N PRO A 198 28.34 2.02 8.31
CA PRO A 198 29.14 3.17 8.73
C PRO A 198 30.33 2.72 9.58
N CYS A 199 31.42 3.49 9.57
CA CYS A 199 32.66 3.18 10.28
C CYS A 199 32.59 3.48 11.81
N ALA A 200 31.53 3.02 12.47
CA ALA A 200 31.38 3.14 13.92
C ALA A 200 32.40 2.28 14.68
N SER A 201 32.58 2.56 15.98
CA SER A 201 33.38 1.70 16.86
C SER A 201 32.70 0.36 17.13
N ALA A 202 31.35 0.37 17.23
CA ALA A 202 30.51 -0.79 17.49
C ALA A 202 29.10 -0.55 16.94
N ILE A 203 28.44 -1.61 16.44
CA ILE A 203 27.09 -1.56 15.88
C ILE A 203 26.20 -2.63 16.53
N LEU A 204 25.18 -2.17 17.25
CA LEU A 204 24.11 -3.00 17.79
C LEU A 204 22.86 -2.79 16.94
N ASN A 205 22.63 -3.69 16.00
CA ASN A 205 21.41 -3.72 15.21
C ASN A 205 20.87 -5.16 15.09
N PRO A 206 19.62 -5.44 15.50
CA PRO A 206 19.06 -6.79 15.50
C PRO A 206 18.93 -7.40 14.10
N LYS A 207 18.94 -6.59 13.03
CA LYS A 207 18.93 -7.09 11.64
C LYS A 207 20.28 -7.63 11.17
N LEU A 208 21.34 -7.51 11.98
CA LEU A 208 22.60 -8.25 11.78
C LEU A 208 22.49 -9.71 12.24
N LEU A 209 21.44 -10.04 13.01
CA LEU A 209 21.15 -11.39 13.48
C LEU A 209 20.36 -12.17 12.40
N PRO A 210 20.37 -13.52 12.45
CA PRO A 210 19.46 -14.32 11.62
C PRO A 210 18.00 -13.94 11.87
N GLU A 211 17.14 -13.96 10.84
CA GLU A 211 15.70 -13.66 10.98
C GLU A 211 14.97 -14.58 11.98
N THR A 212 15.56 -15.74 12.29
CA THR A 212 15.05 -16.70 13.28
C THR A 212 15.41 -16.34 14.72
N SER A 213 16.31 -15.38 14.96
CA SER A 213 16.69 -14.95 16.30
C SER A 213 15.46 -14.37 17.03
N PRO A 214 15.26 -14.68 18.32
CA PRO A 214 14.17 -14.10 19.09
C PRO A 214 14.34 -12.58 19.31
N TYR A 215 15.53 -12.03 19.04
CA TYR A 215 15.87 -10.61 19.14
C TYR A 215 15.67 -9.83 17.84
N TRP A 216 15.46 -10.50 16.70
CA TRP A 216 15.44 -9.85 15.38
C TRP A 216 14.41 -8.71 15.26
N GLY A 217 13.26 -8.86 15.93
CA GLY A 217 12.14 -7.91 15.87
C GLY A 217 12.16 -6.78 16.91
N ILE A 218 13.22 -6.62 17.72
CA ILE A 218 13.27 -5.55 18.74
C ILE A 218 13.36 -4.16 18.11
N ALA A 219 12.72 -3.18 18.75
CA ALA A 219 12.87 -1.76 18.42
C ALA A 219 14.18 -1.18 18.98
N GLY A 220 14.51 0.06 18.64
CA GLY A 220 15.63 0.81 19.21
C GLY A 220 15.62 0.81 20.74
N VAL A 221 14.45 0.97 21.38
CA VAL A 221 14.33 0.89 22.85
C VAL A 221 14.67 -0.48 23.40
N GLY A 222 14.50 -1.54 22.60
CA GLY A 222 14.91 -2.91 22.93
C GLY A 222 16.41 -3.08 22.90
N VAL A 223 17.08 -2.52 21.89
CA VAL A 223 18.54 -2.50 21.82
C VAL A 223 19.12 -1.71 22.99
N ALA A 224 18.55 -0.54 23.28
CA ALA A 224 18.91 0.30 24.42
C ALA A 224 18.71 -0.44 25.77
N TYR A 225 17.60 -1.18 25.92
CA TYR A 225 17.32 -1.99 27.10
C TYR A 225 18.38 -3.08 27.30
N ILE A 226 18.73 -3.82 26.24
CA ILE A 226 19.77 -4.86 26.29
C ILE A 226 21.10 -4.26 26.73
N LEU A 227 21.53 -3.18 26.07
CA LEU A 227 22.79 -2.50 26.38
C LEU A 227 22.83 -2.04 27.84
N ALA A 228 21.76 -1.39 28.33
CA ALA A 228 21.69 -0.88 29.69
C ALA A 228 21.71 -1.99 30.76
N ILE A 229 20.98 -3.09 30.54
CA ILE A 229 20.94 -4.21 31.49
C ILE A 229 22.28 -4.93 31.52
N CYS A 230 22.90 -5.20 30.37
CA CYS A 230 24.21 -5.86 30.32
C CYS A 230 25.29 -4.98 30.98
N LEU A 231 25.28 -3.66 30.72
CA LEU A 231 26.20 -2.73 31.37
C LEU A 231 26.02 -2.70 32.88
N ALA A 232 24.78 -2.66 33.36
CA ALA A 232 24.49 -2.70 34.78
C ALA A 232 24.93 -4.02 35.43
N GLN A 233 24.81 -5.15 34.73
CA GLN A 233 25.31 -6.44 35.18
C GLN A 233 26.84 -6.48 35.26
N CYS A 234 27.55 -5.98 34.24
CA CYS A 234 29.01 -5.86 34.25
C CYS A 234 29.53 -5.05 35.45
N LEU A 235 28.80 -4.00 35.83
CA LEU A 235 29.15 -3.14 36.98
C LEU A 235 28.58 -3.64 38.32
N GLY A 236 27.83 -4.74 38.35
CA GLY A 236 27.19 -5.27 39.56
C GLY A 236 26.10 -4.37 40.16
N LYS A 237 25.49 -3.50 39.36
CA LYS A 237 24.52 -2.44 39.76
C LYS A 237 23.17 -2.58 39.07
N ASN A 238 22.72 -3.80 38.79
CA ASN A 238 21.46 -4.07 38.08
C ASN A 238 20.21 -4.05 39.00
N GLN A 239 20.41 -4.10 40.31
CA GLN A 239 19.35 -3.94 41.31
C GLN A 239 18.77 -2.52 41.19
N ASP A 240 17.45 -2.38 41.31
CA ASP A 240 16.67 -1.15 41.11
C ASP A 240 16.56 -0.57 39.69
N LEU A 241 17.48 -0.89 38.76
CA LEU A 241 17.39 -0.43 37.36
C LEU A 241 16.43 -1.25 36.50
N THR A 242 16.39 -2.57 36.71
CA THR A 242 15.75 -3.49 35.76
C THR A 242 14.26 -3.19 35.53
N VAL A 243 13.53 -2.84 36.59
CA VAL A 243 12.09 -2.57 36.54
C VAL A 243 11.76 -1.27 35.80
N PRO A 244 12.31 -0.09 36.18
CA PRO A 244 12.09 1.15 35.44
C PRO A 244 12.47 1.06 33.95
N LEU A 245 13.57 0.40 33.61
CA LEU A 245 13.98 0.26 32.21
C LEU A 245 13.03 -0.65 31.42
N LEU A 246 12.48 -1.71 32.05
CA LEU A 246 11.47 -2.57 31.42
C LEU A 246 10.14 -1.84 31.18
N GLU A 247 9.78 -0.89 32.04
CA GLU A 247 8.60 -0.03 31.86
C GLU A 247 8.76 0.89 30.64
N LEU A 248 9.93 1.53 30.49
CA LEU A 248 10.25 2.36 29.32
C LEU A 248 10.34 1.53 28.05
N PHE A 249 11.00 0.36 28.10
CA PHE A 249 11.00 -0.61 27.01
C PHE A 249 9.58 -0.93 26.55
N THR A 250 8.69 -1.28 27.48
CA THR A 250 7.31 -1.65 27.16
C THR A 250 6.54 -0.50 26.52
N LEU A 251 6.71 0.71 27.04
CA LEU A 251 6.09 1.92 26.50
C LEU A 251 6.58 2.21 25.06
N GLY A 252 7.89 2.20 24.84
CA GLY A 252 8.53 2.46 23.54
C GLY A 252 8.18 1.42 22.50
N THR A 253 8.37 0.13 22.81
CA THR A 253 8.11 -0.99 21.88
C THR A 253 6.67 -0.99 21.36
N ILE A 254 5.68 -0.70 22.23
CA ILE A 254 4.27 -0.63 21.80
C ILE A 254 3.98 0.68 21.05
N ALA A 255 4.58 1.80 21.45
CA ALA A 255 4.38 3.09 20.79
C ALA A 255 5.02 3.15 19.39
N ASP A 256 6.08 2.39 19.16
CA ASP A 256 6.74 2.18 17.86
C ASP A 256 5.97 1.22 16.94
N LEU A 257 4.97 0.50 17.48
CA LEU A 257 4.28 -0.58 16.76
C LEU A 257 5.25 -1.72 16.35
N ALA A 258 6.26 -2.00 17.17
CA ALA A 258 7.17 -3.11 16.94
C ALA A 258 6.45 -4.47 17.02
N PRO A 259 6.95 -5.52 16.33
CA PRO A 259 6.39 -6.87 16.43
C PRO A 259 6.32 -7.39 17.87
N LEU A 260 5.16 -7.88 18.30
CA LEU A 260 4.96 -8.46 19.63
C LEU A 260 5.16 -9.99 19.63
N THR A 261 6.27 -10.40 19.05
CA THR A 261 6.79 -11.78 18.94
C THR A 261 8.16 -11.87 19.63
N GLY A 262 8.75 -13.07 19.74
CA GLY A 262 10.09 -13.27 20.33
C GLY A 262 10.27 -12.63 21.71
N VAL A 263 11.42 -11.98 21.94
CA VAL A 263 11.72 -11.31 23.22
C VAL A 263 10.77 -10.16 23.54
N ASN A 264 10.30 -9.42 22.53
CA ASN A 264 9.32 -8.35 22.73
C ASN A 264 8.07 -8.90 23.41
N ARG A 265 7.53 -10.02 22.93
CA ARG A 265 6.35 -10.66 23.53
C ARG A 265 6.55 -10.97 25.01
N ARG A 266 7.71 -11.55 25.36
CA ARG A 266 8.04 -11.95 26.72
C ARG A 266 8.18 -10.74 27.65
N TRP A 267 8.97 -9.75 27.25
CA TRP A 267 9.27 -8.58 28.07
C TRP A 267 8.08 -7.61 28.16
N VAL A 268 7.39 -7.35 27.06
CA VAL A 268 6.15 -6.54 27.06
C VAL A 268 5.11 -7.16 27.99
N ARG A 269 4.91 -8.49 27.96
CA ARG A 269 3.96 -9.18 28.85
C ARG A 269 4.29 -8.98 30.33
N ARG A 270 5.57 -8.86 30.70
CA ARG A 270 6.01 -8.53 32.06
C ARG A 270 5.75 -7.05 32.35
N GLY A 271 6.21 -6.15 31.48
CA GLY A 271 6.14 -4.70 31.72
C GLY A 271 4.73 -4.13 31.73
N LEU A 272 3.79 -4.69 30.96
CA LEU A 272 2.37 -4.28 30.99
C LEU A 272 1.74 -4.39 32.38
N LYS A 273 2.21 -5.33 33.21
CA LYS A 273 1.77 -5.51 34.61
C LYS A 273 2.37 -4.46 35.55
N LEU A 274 3.49 -3.85 35.17
CA LEU A 274 4.25 -2.88 35.98
C LEU A 274 3.70 -1.46 35.78
N LEU A 275 3.38 -1.09 34.54
CA LEU A 275 2.98 0.29 34.17
C LEU A 275 1.92 0.95 35.07
N PRO A 276 0.81 0.30 35.48
CA PRO A 276 -0.18 0.94 36.35
C PRO A 276 0.35 1.36 37.73
N ARG A 277 1.47 0.79 38.16
CA ARG A 277 2.14 1.08 39.45
C ARG A 277 3.59 1.51 39.24
N SER A 278 3.88 2.06 38.06
CA SER A 278 5.23 2.49 37.72
C SER A 278 5.76 3.50 38.72
N ARG A 279 7.04 3.32 39.07
CA ARG A 279 7.78 4.26 39.91
C ARG A 279 8.30 5.47 39.14
N ILE A 280 8.18 5.46 37.80
CA ILE A 280 8.53 6.60 36.96
C ILE A 280 7.38 7.62 37.02
N PRO A 281 7.57 8.80 37.63
CA PRO A 281 6.51 9.78 37.79
C PRO A 281 5.88 10.19 36.45
N GLY A 282 6.69 10.30 35.39
CA GLY A 282 6.21 10.60 34.05
C GLY A 282 5.26 9.59 33.45
N ILE A 283 5.47 8.29 33.68
CA ILE A 283 4.57 7.24 33.21
C ILE A 283 3.23 7.35 33.93
N GLN A 284 3.25 7.56 35.26
CA GLN A 284 2.03 7.77 36.05
C GLN A 284 1.26 9.00 35.59
N ALA A 285 1.95 10.12 35.38
CA ALA A 285 1.36 11.35 34.87
C ALA A 285 0.74 11.15 33.47
N LEU A 286 1.42 10.45 32.56
CA LEU A 286 0.88 10.10 31.23
C LEU A 286 -0.38 9.24 31.32
N ILE A 287 -0.40 8.22 32.18
CA ILE A 287 -1.58 7.38 32.42
C ILE A 287 -2.74 8.22 32.95
N GLN A 288 -2.46 9.13 33.88
CA GLN A 288 -3.48 10.02 34.45
C GLN A 288 -4.08 10.95 33.39
N VAL A 289 -3.27 11.73 32.67
CA VAL A 289 -3.77 12.67 31.64
C VAL A 289 -4.41 11.95 30.47
N ALA A 290 -4.00 10.71 30.21
CA ALA A 290 -4.64 9.88 29.20
C ALA A 290 -6.02 9.37 29.61
N GLY A 291 -6.45 9.55 30.86
CA GLY A 291 -7.73 9.07 31.40
C GLY A 291 -7.73 7.56 31.67
N LEU A 292 -6.58 7.01 32.09
CA LEU A 292 -6.36 5.59 32.38
C LEU A 292 -6.07 5.31 33.86
N GLY A 293 -6.07 6.33 34.73
CA GLY A 293 -5.67 6.21 36.14
C GLY A 293 -6.48 5.24 37.00
N GLU A 294 -7.72 4.91 36.61
CA GLU A 294 -8.57 3.95 37.33
C GLU A 294 -8.29 2.48 36.95
N GLN A 295 -7.49 2.22 35.91
CA GLN A 295 -7.21 0.87 35.43
C GLN A 295 -6.14 0.15 36.27
N LYS A 296 -6.60 -0.51 37.35
CA LYS A 296 -5.71 -1.22 38.29
C LYS A 296 -5.25 -2.61 37.82
N ALA A 297 -5.89 -3.21 36.82
CA ALA A 297 -5.70 -4.61 36.42
C ALA A 297 -4.56 -4.86 35.40
N GLY A 298 -3.81 -3.82 35.01
CA GLY A 298 -2.85 -3.88 33.90
C GLY A 298 -3.33 -3.09 32.69
N LEU A 299 -2.40 -2.48 31.95
CA LEU A 299 -2.73 -1.87 30.65
C LEU A 299 -2.69 -2.95 29.57
N LYS A 300 -3.59 -2.87 28.60
CA LYS A 300 -3.48 -3.64 27.36
C LYS A 300 -2.66 -2.87 26.32
N PRO A 301 -1.98 -3.53 25.35
CA PRO A 301 -1.22 -2.84 24.32
C PRO A 301 -2.01 -1.77 23.57
N GLU A 302 -3.31 -1.98 23.36
CA GLU A 302 -4.17 -1.01 22.69
C GLU A 302 -4.27 0.31 23.47
N ALA A 303 -4.28 0.26 24.82
CA ALA A 303 -4.29 1.48 25.64
C ALA A 303 -3.00 2.30 25.43
N ILE A 304 -1.87 1.63 25.25
CA ILE A 304 -0.59 2.29 25.00
C ILE A 304 -0.55 2.80 23.56
N GLY A 305 -0.78 1.94 22.57
CA GLY A 305 -0.71 2.29 21.14
C GLY A 305 -1.73 3.34 20.68
N PHE A 306 -2.90 3.43 21.32
CA PHE A 306 -3.95 4.39 20.95
C PHE A 306 -4.14 5.55 21.93
N ARG A 307 -3.56 5.51 23.14
CA ARG A 307 -3.68 6.63 24.11
C ARG A 307 -2.32 7.17 24.57
N LEU A 308 -1.40 6.35 25.07
CA LEU A 308 -0.12 6.86 25.59
C LEU A 308 0.85 7.23 24.46
N GLY A 309 1.13 6.32 23.55
CA GLY A 309 2.03 6.50 22.41
C GLY A 309 1.69 7.73 21.56
N PRO A 310 0.41 8.00 21.21
CA PRO A 310 0.04 9.21 20.47
C PRO A 310 0.36 10.53 21.17
N ARG A 311 0.42 10.57 22.51
CA ARG A 311 0.81 11.77 23.27
C ARG A 311 2.29 12.05 23.15
N ILE A 312 3.10 11.00 23.26
CA ILE A 312 4.55 11.04 23.06
C ILE A 312 4.85 11.43 21.61
N ASN A 313 4.30 10.69 20.64
CA ASN A 313 4.51 10.93 19.22
C ASN A 313 3.97 12.28 18.73
N ALA A 314 3.01 12.89 19.42
CA ALA A 314 2.55 14.23 19.08
C ALA A 314 3.66 15.26 19.33
N VAL A 315 4.40 15.15 20.43
CA VAL A 315 5.51 16.06 20.74
C VAL A 315 6.54 16.02 19.61
N GLY A 316 7.01 14.84 19.23
CA GLY A 316 7.92 14.65 18.10
C GLY A 316 7.48 15.17 16.74
N ARG A 317 6.20 15.50 16.58
CA ARG A 317 5.61 16.01 15.33
C ARG A 317 5.42 17.51 15.31
N ILE A 318 5.14 18.12 16.46
CA ILE A 318 4.67 19.52 16.53
C ILE A 318 5.26 20.34 17.69
N ALA A 319 6.05 19.74 18.57
CA ALA A 319 6.65 20.39 19.74
C ALA A 319 8.09 19.92 19.95
N ASP A 320 8.70 20.34 21.06
CA ASP A 320 10.08 20.02 21.40
C ASP A 320 10.20 18.63 22.07
N PRO A 321 10.95 17.66 21.48
CA PRO A 321 11.20 16.35 22.07
C PRO A 321 11.73 16.36 23.51
N GLN A 322 12.42 17.43 23.93
CA GLN A 322 12.90 17.59 25.31
C GLN A 322 11.76 17.46 26.34
N ILE A 323 10.52 17.82 25.99
CA ILE A 323 9.35 17.65 26.86
C ILE A 323 9.17 16.19 27.28
N VAL A 324 9.35 15.24 26.35
CA VAL A 324 9.21 13.80 26.63
C VAL A 324 10.41 13.28 27.41
N ILE A 325 11.62 13.76 27.10
CA ILE A 325 12.82 13.35 27.84
C ILE A 325 12.72 13.78 29.30
N ASP A 326 12.39 15.05 29.56
CA ASP A 326 12.14 15.57 30.91
C ASP A 326 11.04 14.76 31.62
N LEU A 327 9.94 14.50 30.92
CA LEU A 327 8.81 13.71 31.45
C LEU A 327 9.26 12.33 31.94
N LEU A 328 10.01 11.60 31.12
CA LEU A 328 10.38 10.21 31.40
C LEU A 328 11.62 10.08 32.29
N THR A 329 12.39 11.15 32.49
CA THR A 329 13.63 11.14 33.29
C THR A 329 13.51 11.89 34.63
N THR A 330 12.51 12.75 34.81
CA THR A 330 12.30 13.47 36.08
C THR A 330 11.87 12.55 37.21
N GLU A 331 12.29 12.90 38.43
CA GLU A 331 11.83 12.29 39.69
C GLU A 331 10.81 13.19 40.43
N ASP A 332 10.57 14.42 39.93
CA ASP A 332 9.60 15.35 40.50
C ASP A 332 8.20 15.12 39.88
N VAL A 333 7.23 14.81 40.74
CA VAL A 333 5.84 14.52 40.35
C VAL A 333 5.14 15.74 39.72
N GLY A 334 5.44 16.95 40.20
CA GLY A 334 4.88 18.19 39.67
C GLY A 334 5.41 18.49 38.27
N ILE A 335 6.71 18.36 38.06
CA ILE A 335 7.34 18.49 36.73
C ILE A 335 6.79 17.42 35.79
N ALA A 336 6.67 16.17 36.25
CA ALA A 336 6.10 15.08 35.45
C ALA A 336 4.66 15.39 35.01
N LEU A 337 3.81 15.87 35.90
CA LEU A 337 2.44 16.24 35.56
C LEU A 337 2.40 17.41 34.55
N GLN A 338 3.22 18.43 34.75
CA GLN A 338 3.33 19.55 33.83
C GLN A 338 3.73 19.08 32.42
N ARG A 339 4.79 18.26 32.32
CA ARG A 339 5.27 17.75 31.03
C ARG A 339 4.23 16.81 30.37
N ALA A 340 3.52 15.99 31.16
CA ALA A 340 2.44 15.16 30.64
C ALA A 340 1.26 15.97 30.09
N MET A 341 0.92 17.11 30.72
CA MET A 341 -0.08 18.05 30.20
C MET A 341 0.37 18.68 28.87
N GLN A 342 1.66 19.03 28.74
CA GLN A 342 2.20 19.53 27.47
C GLN A 342 2.11 18.47 26.36
N CYS A 343 2.38 17.19 26.67
CA CYS A 343 2.15 16.09 25.72
C CYS A 343 0.67 15.96 25.32
N GLU A 344 -0.27 16.18 26.25
CA GLU A 344 -1.70 16.17 25.95
C GLU A 344 -2.12 17.35 25.06
N GLU A 345 -1.62 18.56 25.35
CA GLU A 345 -1.87 19.74 24.52
C GLU A 345 -1.37 19.53 23.08
N ALA A 346 -0.16 18.98 22.93
CA ALA A 346 0.40 18.63 21.64
C ALA A 346 -0.48 17.57 20.92
N ASN A 347 -0.93 16.54 21.63
CA ASN A 347 -1.81 15.53 21.06
C ASN A 347 -3.15 16.10 20.58
N GLN A 348 -3.78 16.99 21.37
CA GLN A 348 -5.03 17.65 20.99
C GLN A 348 -4.84 18.55 19.76
N LEU A 349 -3.74 19.30 19.69
CA LEU A 349 -3.42 20.09 18.49
C LEU A 349 -3.21 19.20 17.27
N ARG A 350 -2.43 18.12 17.40
CA ARG A 350 -2.24 17.13 16.34
C ARG A 350 -3.56 16.50 15.88
N GLN A 351 -4.48 16.19 16.80
CA GLN A 351 -5.82 15.68 16.47
C GLN A 351 -6.61 16.66 15.62
N ARG A 352 -6.71 17.92 16.07
CA ARG A 352 -7.42 18.99 15.35
C ARG A 352 -6.85 19.20 13.94
N LEU A 353 -5.53 19.26 13.81
CA LEU A 353 -4.86 19.40 12.51
C LEU A 353 -5.17 18.21 11.59
N CYS A 354 -5.12 16.98 12.11
CA CYS A 354 -5.46 15.79 11.32
C CYS A 354 -6.91 15.80 10.85
N GLU A 355 -7.85 16.17 11.72
CA GLU A 355 -9.27 16.26 11.36
C GLU A 355 -9.53 17.30 10.27
N LEU A 356 -8.92 18.49 10.40
CA LEU A 356 -9.02 19.55 9.41
C LEU A 356 -8.47 19.12 8.04
N ILE A 357 -7.23 18.61 8.02
CA ILE A 357 -6.54 18.19 6.80
C ILE A 357 -7.27 17.00 6.14
N GLU A 358 -7.76 16.05 6.93
CA GLU A 358 -8.55 14.91 6.42
C GLU A 358 -9.85 15.39 5.75
N GLN A 359 -10.59 16.29 6.39
CA GLN A 359 -11.81 16.86 5.80
C GLN A 359 -11.52 17.61 4.50
N GLN A 360 -10.48 18.45 4.47
CA GLN A 360 -10.07 19.19 3.27
C GLN A 360 -9.61 18.24 2.16
N ALA A 361 -8.84 17.20 2.48
CA ALA A 361 -8.37 16.23 1.50
C ALA A 361 -9.54 15.42 0.92
N ILE A 362 -10.51 15.00 1.74
CA ILE A 362 -11.71 14.30 1.28
C ILE A 362 -12.55 15.21 0.36
N ALA A 363 -12.82 16.45 0.78
CA ALA A 363 -13.57 17.41 -0.02
C ALA A 363 -12.87 17.68 -1.37
N TRP A 364 -11.54 17.81 -1.37
CA TRP A 364 -10.77 17.94 -2.60
C TRP A 364 -10.93 16.72 -3.51
N CYS A 365 -10.80 15.50 -2.96
CA CYS A 365 -10.97 14.26 -3.73
C CYS A 365 -12.36 14.17 -4.36
N GLU A 366 -13.41 14.46 -3.59
CA GLU A 366 -14.81 14.40 -4.03
C GLU A 366 -15.08 15.42 -5.15
N THR A 367 -14.57 16.64 -5.03
CA THR A 367 -14.64 17.66 -6.10
C THR A 367 -13.89 17.21 -7.35
N GLN A 368 -12.66 16.70 -7.23
CA GLN A 368 -11.89 16.23 -8.40
C GLN A 368 -12.54 15.02 -9.09
N GLN A 369 -13.21 14.14 -8.34
CA GLN A 369 -13.98 13.04 -8.91
C GLN A 369 -15.22 13.53 -9.65
N ALA A 370 -15.97 14.46 -9.07
CA ALA A 370 -17.15 15.06 -9.70
C ALA A 370 -16.80 15.80 -11.01
N GLU A 371 -15.63 16.44 -11.06
CA GLU A 371 -15.10 17.11 -12.26
C GLU A 371 -14.46 16.15 -13.27
N GLY A 372 -14.40 14.84 -13.00
CA GLY A 372 -13.77 13.85 -13.86
C GLY A 372 -12.24 13.96 -13.94
N LYS A 373 -11.61 14.72 -13.04
CA LYS A 373 -10.16 14.96 -12.98
C LYS A 373 -9.40 13.91 -12.16
N LEU A 374 -10.10 13.16 -11.31
CA LEU A 374 -9.54 12.08 -10.51
C LEU A 374 -10.29 10.78 -10.79
N ASN A 375 -9.57 9.76 -11.27
CA ASN A 375 -10.11 8.43 -11.45
C ASN A 375 -9.19 7.38 -10.82
N LEU A 376 -9.49 7.01 -9.57
CA LEU A 376 -8.66 6.06 -8.81
C LEU A 376 -8.61 4.65 -9.42
N LEU A 377 -9.59 4.25 -10.24
CA LEU A 377 -9.52 2.98 -10.97
C LEU A 377 -8.51 3.02 -12.11
N ALA A 378 -8.37 4.19 -12.75
CA ALA A 378 -7.41 4.41 -13.82
C ALA A 378 -6.01 4.69 -13.26
N GLU A 379 -5.89 5.57 -12.27
CA GLU A 379 -4.61 6.04 -11.72
C GLU A 379 -4.00 5.08 -10.69
N ARG A 380 -4.83 4.34 -9.96
CA ARG A 380 -4.44 3.36 -8.91
C ARG A 380 -3.61 3.93 -7.75
N VAL A 381 -3.42 5.24 -7.70
CA VAL A 381 -2.72 5.98 -6.64
C VAL A 381 -3.41 7.32 -6.44
N LEU A 382 -3.48 7.79 -5.19
CA LEU A 382 -3.97 9.13 -4.87
C LEU A 382 -2.79 10.05 -4.60
N VAL A 383 -2.66 11.13 -5.36
CA VAL A 383 -1.64 12.18 -5.12
C VAL A 383 -2.32 13.52 -4.88
N VAL A 384 -2.23 14.01 -3.64
CA VAL A 384 -2.87 15.25 -3.19
C VAL A 384 -1.85 16.19 -2.56
N VAL A 385 -1.83 17.44 -3.01
CA VAL A 385 -0.94 18.48 -2.49
C VAL A 385 -1.78 19.73 -2.25
N GLN A 386 -1.70 20.30 -1.05
CA GLN A 386 -2.41 21.52 -0.69
C GLN A 386 -1.52 22.40 0.21
N PRO A 387 -1.65 23.74 0.12
CA PRO A 387 -0.93 24.66 0.98
C PRO A 387 -1.40 24.58 2.44
N GLU A 388 -0.56 25.11 3.34
CA GLU A 388 -0.86 25.28 4.78
C GLU A 388 -1.15 23.99 5.56
N TRP A 389 -0.90 22.82 4.97
CA TRP A 389 -0.99 21.56 5.67
C TRP A 389 0.25 21.32 6.51
N HIS A 390 0.06 21.05 7.80
CA HIS A 390 1.20 20.83 8.69
C HIS A 390 1.89 19.49 8.37
N HIS A 391 3.11 19.55 7.82
CA HIS A 391 3.85 18.38 7.34
C HIS A 391 4.14 17.32 8.42
N GLY A 392 4.19 17.70 9.71
CA GLY A 392 4.28 16.75 10.83
C GLY A 392 3.09 15.78 10.97
N VAL A 393 1.94 16.09 10.38
CA VAL A 393 0.70 15.29 10.51
C VAL A 393 0.17 14.69 9.21
N ILE A 394 0.62 15.16 8.04
CA ILE A 394 0.10 14.67 6.73
C ILE A 394 0.27 13.16 6.57
N GLY A 395 1.33 12.54 7.10
CA GLY A 395 1.51 11.09 7.05
C GLY A 395 0.45 10.28 7.81
N ILE A 396 -0.14 10.86 8.87
CA ILE A 396 -1.27 10.25 9.59
C ILE A 396 -2.52 10.32 8.70
N VAL A 397 -2.76 11.46 8.07
CA VAL A 397 -3.89 11.65 7.16
C VAL A 397 -3.78 10.74 5.94
N ALA A 398 -2.58 10.57 5.36
CA ALA A 398 -2.35 9.60 4.28
C ALA A 398 -2.79 8.19 4.66
N SER A 399 -2.51 7.75 5.90
CA SER A 399 -2.92 6.42 6.37
C SER A 399 -4.45 6.28 6.41
N ARG A 400 -5.15 7.33 6.88
CA ARG A 400 -6.62 7.37 6.88
C ARG A 400 -7.23 7.39 5.48
N LEU A 401 -6.56 8.08 4.54
CA LEU A 401 -6.98 8.09 3.14
C LEU A 401 -6.74 6.72 2.47
N VAL A 402 -5.67 6.00 2.81
CA VAL A 402 -5.46 4.59 2.39
C VAL A 402 -6.61 3.72 2.89
N GLU A 403 -6.99 3.83 4.17
CA GLU A 403 -8.11 3.08 4.75
C GLU A 403 -9.46 3.40 4.07
N ARG A 404 -9.68 4.67 3.69
CA ARG A 404 -10.92 5.13 3.03
C ARG A 404 -11.00 4.71 1.56
N TYR A 405 -9.93 4.93 0.79
CA TYR A 405 -9.94 4.79 -0.66
C TYR A 405 -9.36 3.47 -1.17
N GLY A 406 -8.64 2.70 -0.34
CA GLY A 406 -8.08 1.40 -0.72
C GLY A 406 -6.96 1.47 -1.75
N VAL A 407 -6.31 2.63 -1.90
CA VAL A 407 -5.19 2.85 -2.84
C VAL A 407 -3.99 3.45 -2.11
N PRO A 408 -2.75 3.32 -2.62
CA PRO A 408 -1.61 4.08 -2.11
C PRO A 408 -1.89 5.59 -2.17
N VAL A 409 -1.43 6.31 -1.15
CA VAL A 409 -1.66 7.76 -1.00
C VAL A 409 -0.33 8.48 -0.83
N PHE A 410 -0.11 9.50 -1.66
CA PHE A 410 0.97 10.46 -1.57
C PHE A 410 0.34 11.82 -1.26
N ILE A 411 0.65 12.35 -0.08
CA ILE A 411 0.13 13.64 0.39
C ILE A 411 1.29 14.63 0.54
N GLY A 412 1.09 15.88 0.16
CA GLY A 412 2.13 16.91 0.25
C GLY A 412 1.61 18.28 0.62
N THR A 413 2.54 19.16 0.98
CA THR A 413 2.31 20.58 1.22
C THR A 413 3.50 21.39 0.73
N TYR A 414 3.31 22.70 0.58
CA TYR A 414 4.36 23.61 0.16
C TYR A 414 5.19 24.05 1.38
N GLU A 415 6.53 24.05 1.26
CA GLU A 415 7.42 24.41 2.38
C GLU A 415 7.54 25.93 2.59
N ASP A 416 7.37 26.72 1.54
CA ASP A 416 7.55 28.17 1.56
C ASP A 416 6.29 28.92 1.08
N ALA A 417 6.21 30.20 1.46
CA ALA A 417 5.14 31.10 1.00
C ALA A 417 5.18 31.32 -0.52
N GLU A 418 6.36 31.16 -1.14
CA GLU A 418 6.57 31.26 -2.58
C GLU A 418 6.16 29.98 -3.35
N GLN A 419 5.77 28.93 -2.63
CA GLN A 419 5.33 27.62 -3.15
C GLN A 419 6.30 26.99 -4.16
N LYS A 420 7.61 27.11 -3.94
CA LYS A 420 8.64 26.57 -4.85
C LYS A 420 8.96 25.12 -4.58
N GLU A 421 8.79 24.66 -3.34
CA GLU A 421 9.14 23.30 -2.92
C GLU A 421 7.97 22.61 -2.23
N ILE A 422 7.79 21.33 -2.54
CA ILE A 422 6.78 20.46 -1.94
C ILE A 422 7.49 19.46 -1.05
N ARG A 423 6.99 19.31 0.18
CA ARG A 423 7.34 18.21 1.08
C ARG A 423 6.13 17.33 1.30
N GLY A 424 6.34 16.02 1.30
CA GLY A 424 5.25 15.06 1.39
C GLY A 424 5.58 13.77 2.11
N SER A 425 4.51 13.02 2.36
CA SER A 425 4.52 11.70 2.97
C SER A 425 3.69 10.75 2.10
N ALA A 426 4.10 9.49 2.06
CA ALA A 426 3.43 8.44 1.32
C ALA A 426 3.05 7.27 2.24
N ARG A 427 1.93 6.61 1.92
CA ARG A 427 1.45 5.38 2.56
C ARG A 427 0.95 4.42 1.49
N GLY A 428 1.34 3.15 1.59
CA GLY A 428 1.02 2.10 0.63
C GLY A 428 -0.03 1.12 1.13
N ILE A 429 -0.55 0.32 0.20
CA ILE A 429 -1.28 -0.93 0.48
C ILE A 429 -0.30 -2.12 0.41
N PRO A 430 -0.63 -3.32 0.94
CA PRO A 430 0.31 -4.45 0.99
C PRO A 430 0.96 -4.83 -0.35
N GLU A 431 0.21 -4.68 -1.45
CA GLU A 431 0.64 -4.98 -2.82
C GLU A 431 1.49 -3.87 -3.46
N PHE A 432 1.65 -2.72 -2.80
CA PHE A 432 2.40 -1.58 -3.32
C PHE A 432 3.64 -1.32 -2.49
N ASN A 433 4.80 -1.12 -3.13
CA ASN A 433 6.01 -0.72 -2.45
C ASN A 433 6.28 0.78 -2.66
N VAL A 434 6.11 1.55 -1.58
CA VAL A 434 6.27 3.01 -1.59
C VAL A 434 7.69 3.44 -1.93
N PHE A 435 8.70 2.76 -1.39
CA PHE A 435 10.10 3.13 -1.62
C PHE A 435 10.50 3.01 -3.10
N THR A 436 10.20 1.90 -3.77
CA THR A 436 10.50 1.78 -5.23
C THR A 436 9.66 2.72 -6.07
N ALA A 437 8.43 3.06 -5.65
CA ALA A 437 7.63 4.08 -6.33
C ALA A 437 8.31 5.46 -6.27
N LEU A 438 8.83 5.85 -5.10
CA LEU A 438 9.62 7.08 -4.94
C LEU A 438 10.92 7.03 -5.76
N GLN A 439 11.62 5.89 -5.77
CA GLN A 439 12.84 5.68 -6.56
C GLN A 439 12.60 5.86 -8.08
N SER A 440 11.42 5.49 -8.58
CA SER A 440 11.03 5.73 -9.99
C SER A 440 10.94 7.22 -10.37
N CYS A 441 10.94 8.09 -9.37
CA CYS A 441 10.91 9.55 -9.49
C CYS A 441 12.20 10.23 -9.00
N HIS A 442 13.30 9.50 -8.80
CA HIS A 442 14.50 10.02 -8.15
C HIS A 442 15.07 11.30 -8.79
N ASP A 443 15.06 11.40 -10.12
CA ASP A 443 15.54 12.54 -10.91
C ASP A 443 14.65 13.79 -10.78
N LEU A 444 13.44 13.63 -10.23
CA LEU A 444 12.50 14.71 -9.98
C LEU A 444 12.54 15.21 -8.52
N MET A 445 13.22 14.49 -7.63
CA MET A 445 13.19 14.70 -6.18
C MET A 445 14.52 15.25 -5.64
N HIS A 446 14.43 16.11 -4.62
CA HIS A 446 15.63 16.53 -3.86
C HIS A 446 16.01 15.47 -2.83
N LYS A 447 15.02 14.98 -2.09
CA LYS A 447 15.19 13.97 -1.03
C LYS A 447 14.02 13.00 -1.09
N TYR A 448 14.29 11.72 -0.88
CA TYR A 448 13.24 10.72 -0.63
C TYR A 448 13.81 9.56 0.18
N GLY A 449 12.94 8.84 0.87
CA GLY A 449 13.31 7.68 1.67
C GLY A 449 12.10 7.00 2.29
N GLY A 450 12.33 5.87 2.95
CA GLY A 450 11.31 5.06 3.62
C GLY A 450 11.39 3.58 3.26
N HIS A 451 10.30 2.87 3.47
CA HIS A 451 10.19 1.42 3.29
C HIS A 451 8.98 1.06 2.43
N LYS A 452 8.66 -0.24 2.36
CA LYS A 452 7.54 -0.75 1.55
C LYS A 452 6.21 -0.05 1.87
N ALA A 453 5.89 0.17 3.15
CA ALA A 453 4.58 0.66 3.57
C ALA A 453 4.46 2.20 3.64
N ALA A 454 5.58 2.92 3.74
CA ALA A 454 5.59 4.36 4.01
C ALA A 454 6.87 5.02 3.51
N GLY A 455 6.80 6.31 3.18
CA GLY A 455 7.99 7.09 2.82
C GLY A 455 7.78 8.59 2.93
N GLY A 456 8.87 9.33 2.90
CA GLY A 456 8.91 10.80 2.85
C GLY A 456 9.61 11.26 1.60
N PHE A 457 9.24 12.44 1.09
CA PHE A 457 9.82 12.99 -0.14
C PHE A 457 9.76 14.53 -0.16
N SER A 458 10.65 15.14 -0.94
CA SER A 458 10.55 16.54 -1.36
C SER A 458 10.96 16.75 -2.82
N PHE A 459 10.32 17.71 -3.49
CA PHE A 459 10.63 18.06 -4.88
C PHE A 459 10.18 19.48 -5.25
N PRO A 460 10.77 20.11 -6.29
CA PRO A 460 10.32 21.40 -6.81
C PRO A 460 8.89 21.35 -7.33
N THR A 461 8.07 22.35 -7.01
CA THR A 461 6.65 22.43 -7.44
C THR A 461 6.43 22.24 -8.93
N LYS A 462 7.35 22.75 -9.77
CA LYS A 462 7.33 22.58 -11.23
C LYS A 462 7.30 21.10 -11.68
N ASN A 463 7.79 20.17 -10.86
CA ASN A 463 7.84 18.75 -11.16
C ASN A 463 6.55 18.00 -10.80
N LEU A 464 5.57 18.64 -10.13
CA LEU A 464 4.37 17.98 -9.59
C LEU A 464 3.60 17.16 -10.64
N ARG A 465 3.40 17.70 -11.84
CA ARG A 465 2.69 16.97 -12.93
C ARG A 465 3.43 15.70 -13.33
N GLN A 466 4.76 15.76 -13.46
CA GLN A 466 5.58 14.62 -13.84
C GLN A 466 5.61 13.55 -12.75
N VAL A 467 5.71 13.95 -11.48
CA VAL A 467 5.65 13.04 -10.33
C VAL A 467 4.31 12.31 -10.29
N LYS A 468 3.17 13.01 -10.44
CA LYS A 468 1.84 12.40 -10.51
C LYS A 468 1.75 11.34 -11.62
N SER A 469 2.23 11.67 -12.81
CA SER A 469 2.22 10.76 -13.97
C SER A 469 3.07 9.51 -13.73
N ARG A 470 4.30 9.66 -13.21
CA ARG A 470 5.19 8.52 -12.94
C ARG A 470 4.66 7.60 -11.86
N LEU A 471 4.15 8.15 -10.76
CA LEU A 471 3.54 7.35 -9.70
C LEU A 471 2.32 6.58 -10.19
N SER A 472 1.46 7.21 -11.01
CA SER A 472 0.31 6.56 -11.63
C SER A 472 0.72 5.42 -12.57
N ASN A 473 1.71 5.65 -13.43
CA ASN A 473 2.25 4.61 -14.32
C ASN A 473 2.84 3.44 -13.53
N PHE A 474 3.61 3.73 -12.48
CA PHE A 474 4.17 2.71 -11.60
C PHE A 474 3.06 1.89 -10.90
N ALA A 475 2.04 2.57 -10.36
CA ALA A 475 0.88 1.92 -9.75
C ALA A 475 0.11 1.05 -10.74
N CYS A 476 -0.03 1.48 -11.99
CA CYS A 476 -0.67 0.69 -13.06
C CYS A 476 0.12 -0.58 -13.44
N GLN A 477 1.44 -0.58 -13.27
CA GLN A 477 2.27 -1.75 -13.52
C GLN A 477 2.22 -2.76 -12.36
N GLN A 478 2.06 -2.27 -11.12
CA GLN A 478 2.14 -3.09 -9.91
C GLN A 478 0.77 -3.59 -9.40
N LEU A 479 -0.28 -2.77 -9.53
CA LEU A 479 -1.57 -3.04 -8.88
C LEU A 479 -2.61 -3.54 -9.86
N ALA A 480 -3.36 -4.60 -9.52
CA ALA A 480 -4.58 -4.96 -10.23
C ALA A 480 -5.78 -4.15 -9.70
N VAL A 481 -6.85 -4.04 -10.49
CA VAL A 481 -8.08 -3.33 -10.09
C VAL A 481 -8.71 -3.92 -8.83
N GLU A 482 -8.60 -5.23 -8.63
CA GLU A 482 -9.07 -5.93 -7.42
C GLU A 482 -8.32 -5.56 -6.14
N HIS A 483 -7.09 -5.04 -6.24
CA HIS A 483 -6.33 -4.56 -5.08
C HIS A 483 -6.85 -3.23 -4.54
N LEU A 484 -7.63 -2.47 -5.33
CA LEU A 484 -8.08 -1.10 -5.03
C LEU A 484 -9.28 -1.08 -4.05
N LYS A 485 -9.16 -1.87 -2.97
CA LYS A 485 -10.16 -2.04 -1.92
C LYS A 485 -9.47 -2.34 -0.59
N PRO A 486 -9.97 -1.79 0.53
CA PRO A 486 -9.47 -2.15 1.86
C PRO A 486 -9.54 -3.67 2.09
N LEU A 487 -8.45 -4.23 2.60
CA LEU A 487 -8.31 -5.66 2.88
C LEU A 487 -8.76 -5.97 4.32
N VAL A 488 -9.69 -6.91 4.45
CA VAL A 488 -10.09 -7.51 5.73
C VAL A 488 -9.55 -8.93 5.78
N ILE A 489 -8.68 -9.22 6.74
CA ILE A 489 -8.14 -10.56 7.00
C ILE A 489 -8.98 -11.18 8.11
N VAL A 490 -9.55 -12.35 7.85
CA VAL A 490 -10.44 -13.09 8.77
C VAL A 490 -9.73 -14.36 9.22
N ASP A 491 -9.51 -14.47 10.53
CA ASP A 491 -8.84 -15.63 11.13
C ASP A 491 -9.74 -16.86 11.14
N VAL A 492 -11.02 -16.72 11.51
CA VAL A 492 -11.90 -17.88 11.75
C VAL A 492 -13.40 -17.55 11.59
N GLN A 493 -14.16 -18.51 11.08
CA GLN A 493 -15.63 -18.44 11.08
C GLN A 493 -16.18 -18.84 12.46
N ALA A 494 -17.13 -18.07 12.99
CA ALA A 494 -17.83 -18.36 14.25
C ALA A 494 -19.33 -18.12 14.12
N ASN A 495 -20.11 -18.89 14.87
CA ASN A 495 -21.52 -18.60 15.12
C ASN A 495 -21.66 -17.64 16.30
N LEU A 496 -22.64 -16.75 16.28
CA LEU A 496 -22.89 -15.79 17.37
C LEU A 496 -23.13 -16.49 18.72
N ALA A 497 -23.72 -17.69 18.73
CA ALA A 497 -23.91 -18.48 19.95
C ALA A 497 -22.59 -18.94 20.60
N GLN A 498 -21.48 -19.00 19.85
CA GLN A 498 -20.15 -19.32 20.37
C GLN A 498 -19.44 -18.09 20.94
N ILE A 499 -19.96 -16.88 20.69
CA ILE A 499 -19.38 -15.62 21.16
C ILE A 499 -19.83 -15.37 22.61
N THR A 500 -19.08 -15.96 23.54
CA THR A 500 -19.37 -15.91 24.97
C THR A 500 -18.32 -15.10 25.74
N LEU A 501 -18.62 -14.75 26.99
CA LEU A 501 -17.64 -14.13 27.89
C LEU A 501 -16.44 -15.06 28.14
N ASP A 502 -16.65 -16.38 28.17
CA ASP A 502 -15.57 -17.37 28.30
C ASP A 502 -14.63 -17.32 27.09
N LEU A 503 -15.16 -17.30 25.86
CA LEU A 503 -14.34 -17.14 24.66
C LEU A 503 -13.50 -15.84 24.73
N TYR A 504 -14.10 -14.74 25.16
CA TYR A 504 -13.39 -13.48 25.34
C TYR A 504 -12.27 -13.58 26.40
N GLN A 505 -12.53 -14.22 27.54
CA GLN A 505 -11.51 -14.44 28.57
C GLN A 505 -10.37 -15.33 28.07
N GLN A 506 -10.64 -16.30 27.21
CA GLN A 506 -9.59 -17.10 26.59
C GLN A 506 -8.74 -16.29 25.61
N ILE A 507 -9.28 -15.26 24.95
CA ILE A 507 -8.49 -14.33 24.11
C ILE A 507 -7.41 -13.63 24.93
N ASP A 508 -7.65 -13.32 26.22
CA ASP A 508 -6.63 -12.73 27.08
C ASP A 508 -5.36 -13.60 27.20
N ARG A 509 -5.44 -14.91 26.92
CA ARG A 509 -4.25 -15.79 26.87
C ARG A 509 -3.35 -15.52 25.66
N LEU A 510 -3.92 -14.99 24.56
CA LEU A 510 -3.19 -14.64 23.33
C LEU A 510 -2.46 -13.30 23.48
N HIS A 511 -2.82 -12.48 24.47
CA HIS A 511 -2.17 -11.20 24.72
C HIS A 511 -0.70 -11.36 25.17
N PRO A 512 0.16 -10.37 24.86
CA PRO A 512 -0.17 -9.08 24.24
C PRO A 512 -0.45 -9.18 22.73
N CYS A 513 -1.56 -8.58 22.28
CA CYS A 513 -1.93 -8.43 20.87
C CYS A 513 -1.37 -7.10 20.33
N GLY A 514 -0.97 -7.07 19.06
CA GLY A 514 -0.32 -5.93 18.40
C GLY A 514 0.21 -6.29 17.02
N ILE A 515 1.25 -5.61 16.54
CA ILE A 515 1.88 -5.95 15.26
C ILE A 515 2.46 -7.37 15.30
N GLN A 516 2.27 -8.11 14.20
CA GLN A 516 2.53 -9.55 14.07
C GLN A 516 1.77 -10.48 15.04
N ASN A 517 0.88 -9.95 15.88
CA ASN A 517 -0.08 -10.73 16.66
C ASN A 517 -1.39 -9.94 16.85
N PRO A 518 -2.16 -9.65 15.79
CA PRO A 518 -3.34 -8.79 15.90
C PRO A 518 -4.44 -9.43 16.76
N ASP A 519 -5.40 -8.64 17.24
CA ASP A 519 -6.64 -9.20 17.80
C ASP A 519 -7.29 -10.19 16.81
N PRO A 520 -7.83 -11.34 17.28
CA PRO A 520 -8.54 -12.27 16.41
C PRO A 520 -9.73 -11.62 15.69
N VAL A 521 -9.81 -11.82 14.37
CA VAL A 521 -10.94 -11.39 13.54
C VAL A 521 -11.83 -12.59 13.22
N PHE A 522 -13.04 -12.55 13.75
CA PHE A 522 -14.07 -13.56 13.53
C PHE A 522 -14.98 -13.16 12.38
N TRP A 523 -15.56 -14.14 11.70
CA TRP A 523 -16.60 -13.93 10.70
C TRP A 523 -17.86 -14.73 11.01
N THR A 524 -19.01 -14.08 10.94
CA THR A 524 -20.31 -14.77 10.92
C THR A 524 -21.06 -14.46 9.63
N PRO A 525 -21.46 -15.49 8.85
CA PRO A 525 -22.28 -15.30 7.66
C PRO A 525 -23.75 -15.07 7.99
N ASN A 526 -24.46 -14.40 7.08
CA ASN A 526 -25.92 -14.27 7.09
C ASN A 526 -26.52 -13.81 8.43
N VAL A 527 -25.90 -12.81 9.06
CA VAL A 527 -26.47 -12.17 10.25
C VAL A 527 -27.61 -11.24 9.85
N ARG A 528 -28.66 -11.23 10.67
CA ARG A 528 -29.80 -10.34 10.54
C ARG A 528 -29.54 -9.08 11.36
N LEU A 529 -29.70 -7.92 10.73
CA LEU A 529 -29.66 -6.64 11.40
C LEU A 529 -31.01 -6.37 12.07
N LEU A 530 -31.01 -6.24 13.41
CA LEU A 530 -32.22 -6.03 14.22
C LEU A 530 -32.43 -4.54 14.52
N GLU A 531 -31.34 -3.85 14.86
CA GLU A 531 -31.33 -2.41 15.09
C GLU A 531 -30.06 -1.78 14.50
N GLN A 532 -30.17 -0.54 14.04
CA GLN A 532 -29.04 0.29 13.62
C GLN A 532 -29.31 1.76 13.92
N LYS A 533 -28.30 2.45 14.46
CA LYS A 533 -28.35 3.90 14.69
C LYS A 533 -26.96 4.50 14.63
N THR A 534 -26.88 5.78 14.28
CA THR A 534 -25.64 6.54 14.40
C THR A 534 -25.40 6.99 15.85
N VAL A 535 -24.12 7.09 16.22
CA VAL A 535 -23.66 7.53 17.55
C VAL A 535 -22.36 8.34 17.45
N GLY A 536 -22.01 9.03 18.54
CA GLY A 536 -20.78 9.81 18.66
C GLY A 536 -20.92 11.25 18.18
N ARG A 537 -19.82 12.03 18.30
CA ARG A 537 -19.77 13.40 17.79
C ARG A 537 -19.99 13.38 16.28
N ASN A 538 -20.86 14.26 15.79
CA ASN A 538 -21.22 14.37 14.37
C ASN A 538 -21.83 13.08 13.76
N GLN A 539 -22.44 12.19 14.57
CA GLN A 539 -23.05 10.95 14.09
C GLN A 539 -22.06 10.04 13.31
N ALA A 540 -20.77 10.11 13.65
CA ALA A 540 -19.70 9.51 12.87
C ALA A 540 -19.64 7.97 12.93
N HIS A 541 -20.30 7.32 13.89
CA HIS A 541 -20.17 5.87 14.13
C HIS A 541 -21.53 5.17 14.03
N LEU A 542 -21.53 3.87 13.79
CA LEU A 542 -22.75 3.06 13.70
C LEU A 542 -22.81 2.07 14.87
N LYS A 543 -23.91 2.10 15.63
CA LYS A 543 -24.22 1.12 16.67
C LYS A 543 -25.34 0.21 16.18
N LEU A 544 -25.15 -1.09 16.34
CA LEU A 544 -26.02 -2.12 15.78
C LEU A 544 -26.44 -3.11 16.87
N ILE A 545 -27.56 -3.79 16.62
CA ILE A 545 -27.91 -5.06 17.26
C ILE A 545 -28.06 -6.08 16.14
N VAL A 546 -27.25 -7.14 16.19
CA VAL A 546 -27.25 -8.21 15.18
C VAL A 546 -27.71 -9.52 15.80
N GLY A 547 -28.42 -10.32 15.01
CA GLY A 547 -28.87 -11.65 15.41
C GLY A 547 -28.54 -12.70 14.37
N GLN A 548 -28.36 -13.94 14.81
CA GLN A 548 -28.20 -15.10 13.93
C GLN A 548 -29.36 -16.07 14.17
N GLU A 549 -29.98 -16.55 13.10
CA GLU A 549 -31.10 -17.49 13.18
C GLU A 549 -30.60 -18.91 13.46
N ALA A 550 -31.37 -19.70 14.21
CA ALA A 550 -31.09 -21.11 14.44
C ALA A 550 -31.31 -21.95 13.17
N HIS A 551 -30.57 -23.06 13.03
CA HIS A 551 -30.84 -24.06 12.00
C HIS A 551 -32.26 -24.62 12.17
N GLY A 552 -33.17 -24.33 11.24
CA GLY A 552 -34.58 -24.76 11.28
C GLY A 552 -35.63 -23.64 11.09
N GLY A 553 -35.22 -22.37 11.13
CA GLY A 553 -36.01 -21.21 10.72
C GLY A 553 -37.01 -20.69 11.77
N GLY A 554 -36.86 -19.41 12.15
CA GLY A 554 -37.89 -18.61 12.85
C GLY A 554 -37.48 -17.98 14.18
N SER A 555 -36.56 -18.60 14.93
CA SER A 555 -36.07 -18.07 16.22
C SER A 555 -34.61 -17.61 16.14
N LEU A 556 -34.28 -16.55 16.88
CA LEU A 556 -32.90 -16.06 17.01
C LEU A 556 -32.12 -16.99 17.95
N ALA A 557 -31.01 -17.55 17.46
CA ALA A 557 -30.10 -18.37 18.24
C ALA A 557 -29.27 -17.53 19.23
N ALA A 558 -28.88 -16.32 18.81
CA ALA A 558 -28.15 -15.37 19.63
C ALA A 558 -28.33 -13.95 19.08
N THR A 559 -28.25 -12.97 19.98
CA THR A 559 -28.30 -11.54 19.68
C THR A 559 -27.17 -10.83 20.39
N ILE A 560 -26.40 -10.00 19.68
CA ILE A 560 -25.22 -9.31 20.23
C ILE A 560 -25.20 -7.86 19.74
N LYS A 561 -24.75 -6.94 20.62
CA LYS A 561 -24.50 -5.54 20.25
C LYS A 561 -23.23 -5.43 19.42
N ALA A 562 -23.20 -4.49 18.49
CA ALA A 562 -22.00 -4.20 17.72
C ALA A 562 -21.78 -2.70 17.54
N ILE A 563 -20.52 -2.31 17.38
CA ILE A 563 -20.08 -0.96 17.04
C ILE A 563 -19.24 -1.02 15.76
N ALA A 564 -19.50 -0.11 14.84
CA ALA A 564 -18.71 0.11 13.63
C ALA A 564 -18.20 1.56 13.63
N TRP A 565 -16.90 1.72 13.89
CA TRP A 565 -16.28 3.04 13.97
C TRP A 565 -16.18 3.68 12.60
N ARG A 566 -16.45 4.99 12.54
CA ARG A 566 -16.43 5.81 11.31
C ARG A 566 -17.39 5.37 10.19
N TRP A 567 -18.40 4.56 10.53
CA TRP A 567 -19.35 4.04 9.54
C TRP A 567 -20.64 4.82 9.43
N GLY A 568 -20.77 5.98 10.10
CA GLY A 568 -22.04 6.71 10.16
C GLY A 568 -22.67 7.03 8.80
N SER A 569 -21.86 7.23 7.76
CA SER A 569 -22.32 7.49 6.38
C SER A 569 -22.89 6.26 5.66
N TYR A 570 -22.74 5.04 6.19
CA TYR A 570 -23.28 3.80 5.60
C TYR A 570 -24.68 3.45 6.12
N LEU A 571 -25.29 4.29 6.95
CA LEU A 571 -26.66 4.10 7.39
C LEU A 571 -27.65 4.45 6.25
N PRO A 572 -28.66 3.61 5.93
CA PRO A 572 -28.92 2.29 6.50
C PRO A 572 -28.09 1.18 5.82
N LEU A 573 -27.58 0.25 6.62
CA LEU A 573 -27.02 -1.01 6.16
C LEU A 573 -28.14 -1.99 5.75
N PRO A 574 -27.87 -2.92 4.80
CA PRO A 574 -28.81 -3.99 4.45
C PRO A 574 -29.23 -4.87 5.63
N ASN A 575 -30.46 -5.41 5.56
CA ASN A 575 -31.05 -6.23 6.64
C ASN A 575 -30.32 -7.55 6.90
N ARG A 576 -29.59 -8.09 5.91
CA ARG A 576 -28.79 -9.32 6.02
C ARG A 576 -27.42 -9.14 5.41
N LEU A 577 -26.40 -9.48 6.17
CA LEU A 577 -25.00 -9.28 5.83
C LEU A 577 -24.13 -10.39 6.42
N ASP A 578 -22.96 -10.58 5.85
CA ASP A 578 -21.85 -11.22 6.55
C ASP A 578 -21.10 -10.14 7.34
N ILE A 579 -20.71 -10.43 8.58
CA ILE A 579 -19.95 -9.51 9.43
C ILE A 579 -18.58 -10.09 9.78
N ALA A 580 -17.53 -9.29 9.68
CA ALA A 580 -16.21 -9.56 10.23
C ALA A 580 -15.97 -8.64 11.42
N TYR A 581 -15.52 -9.17 12.55
CA TYR A 581 -15.48 -8.45 13.81
C TYR A 581 -14.41 -8.93 14.78
N LYS A 582 -13.99 -8.01 15.65
CA LYS A 582 -13.20 -8.29 16.85
C LYS A 582 -14.12 -8.34 18.07
N LEU A 583 -13.72 -9.05 19.12
CA LEU A 583 -14.47 -9.07 20.38
C LEU A 583 -13.99 -7.96 21.31
N LYS A 584 -14.93 -7.21 21.90
CA LYS A 584 -14.67 -6.23 22.95
C LYS A 584 -15.53 -6.52 24.17
N ILE A 585 -15.10 -6.02 25.33
CA ILE A 585 -15.89 -6.06 26.55
C ILE A 585 -16.57 -4.71 26.75
N ASN A 586 -17.88 -4.75 27.02
CA ASN A 586 -18.63 -3.62 27.52
C ASN A 586 -18.93 -3.86 29.00
N GLU A 587 -18.50 -2.93 29.84
CA GLU A 587 -18.71 -2.95 31.28
C GLU A 587 -19.57 -1.75 31.68
N TRP A 588 -20.75 -2.03 32.23
CA TRP A 588 -21.71 -1.00 32.63
C TRP A 588 -22.35 -1.36 33.95
N LYS A 589 -22.19 -0.49 34.96
CA LYS A 589 -22.74 -0.68 36.32
C LYS A 589 -22.39 -2.04 36.96
N GLY A 590 -21.22 -2.60 36.63
CA GLY A 590 -20.76 -3.90 37.13
C GLY A 590 -21.17 -5.11 36.27
N ASP A 591 -22.07 -4.93 35.30
CA ASP A 591 -22.42 -5.99 34.34
C ASP A 591 -21.42 -5.98 33.17
N ARG A 592 -20.85 -7.17 32.89
CA ARG A 592 -19.90 -7.39 31.80
C ARG A 592 -20.57 -8.19 30.68
N SER A 593 -20.51 -7.65 29.46
CA SER A 593 -21.07 -8.29 28.26
C SER A 593 -20.10 -8.17 27.09
N VAL A 594 -20.11 -9.15 26.19
CA VAL A 594 -19.32 -9.10 24.95
C VAL A 594 -20.05 -8.23 23.92
N GLU A 595 -19.31 -7.33 23.28
CA GLU A 595 -19.75 -6.49 22.15
C GLU A 595 -18.84 -6.77 20.94
N LEU A 596 -19.40 -6.68 19.73
CA LEU A 596 -18.63 -6.86 18.49
C LEU A 596 -18.12 -5.51 17.99
N GLU A 597 -16.83 -5.41 17.69
CA GLU A 597 -16.29 -4.29 16.92
C GLU A 597 -16.18 -4.71 15.46
N LEU A 598 -17.06 -4.19 14.60
CA LEU A 598 -17.08 -4.53 13.19
C LEU A 598 -15.86 -3.94 12.47
N VAL A 599 -15.16 -4.79 11.73
CA VAL A 599 -14.04 -4.41 10.85
C VAL A 599 -14.41 -4.57 9.37
N GLY A 600 -15.46 -5.34 9.06
CA GLY A 600 -15.95 -5.44 7.69
C GLY A 600 -17.35 -6.01 7.56
N VAL A 601 -17.99 -5.70 6.43
CA VAL A 601 -19.27 -6.30 6.02
C VAL A 601 -19.24 -6.64 4.53
N ARG A 602 -20.00 -7.66 4.14
CA ARG A 602 -20.30 -7.93 2.73
C ARG A 602 -21.71 -8.47 2.59
N LEU A 603 -22.27 -8.39 1.37
CA LEU A 603 -23.56 -9.01 1.08
C LEU A 603 -23.44 -10.54 1.25
N SER A 604 -24.38 -11.10 2.01
CA SER A 604 -24.45 -12.55 2.18
C SER A 604 -24.78 -13.20 0.84
N HIS A 605 -23.95 -14.14 0.42
CA HIS A 605 -24.24 -14.95 -0.74
C HIS A 605 -25.26 -16.03 -0.32
N PRO A 606 -26.36 -16.24 -1.05
CA PRO A 606 -27.27 -17.32 -0.74
C PRO A 606 -26.52 -18.65 -0.87
N GLN A 607 -26.43 -19.41 0.23
CA GLN A 607 -25.98 -20.79 0.19
C GLN A 607 -26.93 -21.55 -0.75
N LYS A 608 -26.42 -22.07 -1.86
CA LYS A 608 -27.15 -23.07 -2.65
C LYS A 608 -27.33 -24.31 -1.78
N LEU A 609 -28.57 -24.59 -1.38
CA LEU A 609 -28.94 -25.92 -0.90
C LEU A 609 -28.66 -26.94 -2.03
N PRO A 610 -28.09 -28.11 -1.76
CA PRO A 610 -27.89 -29.13 -2.77
C PRO A 610 -29.25 -29.58 -3.31
N VAL A 611 -29.46 -29.42 -4.62
CA VAL A 611 -30.62 -29.96 -5.34
C VAL A 611 -30.30 -31.42 -5.69
N PRO A 612 -31.20 -32.39 -5.43
CA PRO A 612 -30.97 -33.79 -5.80
C PRO A 612 -30.85 -33.93 -7.33
N ALA A 613 -29.88 -34.76 -7.74
CA ALA A 613 -29.53 -34.98 -9.14
C ALA A 613 -30.68 -35.62 -9.94
N VAL A 614 -30.98 -35.04 -11.10
CA VAL A 614 -31.84 -35.66 -12.14
C VAL A 614 -30.93 -36.25 -13.22
N PRO A 615 -31.15 -37.50 -13.67
CA PRO A 615 -30.29 -38.15 -14.66
C PRO A 615 -30.51 -37.61 -16.10
N PRO A 616 -29.47 -37.62 -16.96
CA PRO A 616 -29.51 -37.02 -18.29
C PRO A 616 -30.26 -37.90 -19.31
N ARG A 617 -31.04 -37.26 -20.19
CA ARG A 617 -31.63 -37.86 -21.40
C ARG A 617 -30.69 -37.69 -22.60
N GLN A 618 -30.54 -38.77 -23.37
CA GLN A 618 -29.86 -38.84 -24.66
C GLN A 618 -30.60 -38.05 -25.75
N ILE A 619 -29.86 -37.41 -26.64
CA ILE A 619 -30.37 -36.82 -27.89
C ILE A 619 -29.63 -37.50 -29.05
N LEU A 620 -30.42 -37.99 -30.02
CA LEU A 620 -29.97 -38.64 -31.25
C LEU A 620 -29.37 -37.62 -32.24
N GLU A 621 -28.33 -38.05 -32.94
CA GLU A 621 -27.75 -37.40 -34.13
C GLU A 621 -28.44 -37.88 -35.42
N THR A 622 -28.51 -37.01 -36.43
CA THR A 622 -28.67 -37.38 -37.84
C THR A 622 -27.73 -36.56 -38.72
N PRO A 623 -27.13 -37.12 -39.79
CA PRO A 623 -26.04 -36.49 -40.54
C PRO A 623 -26.50 -35.86 -41.85
N GLU A 624 -25.83 -34.76 -42.27
CA GLU A 624 -25.86 -34.29 -43.67
C GLU A 624 -24.46 -33.91 -44.17
N THR A 625 -24.22 -34.28 -45.42
CA THR A 625 -22.97 -34.25 -46.22
C THR A 625 -22.66 -32.87 -46.84
N PRO A 626 -21.39 -32.60 -47.22
CA PRO A 626 -20.91 -31.27 -47.68
C PRO A 626 -20.84 -31.15 -49.22
N PRO A 627 -20.77 -29.91 -49.78
CA PRO A 627 -20.26 -29.70 -51.13
C PRO A 627 -18.94 -28.92 -51.20
N GLU A 628 -18.33 -29.05 -52.38
CA GLU A 628 -16.94 -28.89 -52.82
C GLU A 628 -16.38 -27.46 -52.93
N ILE A 629 -15.05 -27.39 -52.97
CA ILE A 629 -14.17 -26.23 -53.21
C ILE A 629 -13.71 -26.23 -54.69
N PRO A 630 -13.58 -25.08 -55.37
CA PRO A 630 -12.69 -24.94 -56.52
C PRO A 630 -11.42 -24.12 -56.22
N SER A 631 -10.29 -24.61 -56.77
CA SER A 631 -8.92 -24.08 -56.66
C SER A 631 -8.58 -23.01 -57.73
N PRO A 632 -7.40 -22.33 -57.66
CA PRO A 632 -7.19 -20.96 -58.15
C PRO A 632 -6.54 -20.84 -59.54
N ARG A 633 -6.49 -19.61 -60.09
CA ARG A 633 -5.64 -19.24 -61.24
C ARG A 633 -4.86 -17.93 -61.00
N PRO A 634 -3.71 -17.73 -61.69
CA PRO A 634 -2.60 -16.91 -61.23
C PRO A 634 -2.53 -15.50 -61.85
N LEU A 635 -1.79 -14.63 -61.15
CA LEU A 635 -1.44 -13.24 -61.51
C LEU A 635 -0.40 -13.17 -62.65
N PRO A 636 -0.28 -12.00 -63.31
CA PRO A 636 1.01 -11.51 -63.78
C PRO A 636 1.48 -10.28 -63.01
N ALA A 637 2.81 -10.18 -62.93
CA ALA A 637 3.60 -9.15 -62.26
C ALA A 637 3.63 -7.83 -63.03
N ASP A 638 3.86 -6.73 -62.32
CA ASP A 638 4.78 -5.70 -62.79
C ASP A 638 5.37 -4.86 -61.64
N SER A 639 6.65 -4.56 -61.80
CA SER A 639 7.54 -3.86 -60.89
C SER A 639 7.53 -2.35 -61.10
N GLN A 640 7.43 -1.53 -60.03
CA GLN A 640 7.95 -0.14 -59.99
C GLN A 640 7.93 0.51 -58.58
N PRO A 641 8.59 1.66 -58.35
CA PRO A 641 9.71 1.85 -57.42
C PRO A 641 9.33 2.32 -56.00
N SER A 642 10.28 2.16 -55.08
CA SER A 642 10.17 2.48 -53.64
C SER A 642 9.87 3.97 -53.36
N PRO A 643 8.82 4.29 -52.57
CA PRO A 643 8.47 5.65 -52.19
C PRO A 643 9.24 6.15 -50.96
N SER A 644 9.41 7.47 -50.84
CA SER A 644 9.98 8.16 -49.67
C SER A 644 9.05 8.06 -48.44
N PRO A 645 9.58 8.03 -47.20
CA PRO A 645 8.77 7.77 -46.00
C PRO A 645 7.84 8.94 -45.61
N LEU A 646 6.60 8.63 -45.23
CA LEU A 646 5.54 9.59 -44.88
C LEU A 646 5.54 10.04 -43.41
N SER A 647 6.02 9.20 -42.48
CA SER A 647 6.17 9.52 -41.06
C SER A 647 7.06 8.48 -40.36
N HIS A 648 7.74 8.88 -39.27
CA HIS A 648 8.50 7.95 -38.43
C HIS A 648 8.26 8.21 -36.94
N THR A 649 8.09 7.14 -36.15
CA THR A 649 7.98 7.19 -34.68
C THR A 649 9.02 6.25 -34.08
N THR A 650 9.69 6.71 -33.02
CA THR A 650 10.71 5.95 -32.31
C THR A 650 10.38 5.89 -30.81
N ALA A 651 10.55 4.74 -30.18
CA ALA A 651 10.33 4.54 -28.75
C ALA A 651 11.37 3.58 -28.16
N GLU A 652 11.88 3.92 -26.98
CA GLU A 652 12.72 3.01 -26.19
C GLU A 652 11.86 2.12 -25.30
N PHE A 653 12.27 0.87 -25.10
CA PHE A 653 11.59 -0.08 -24.23
C PHE A 653 12.57 -1.09 -23.63
N TYR A 654 12.15 -1.74 -22.54
CA TYR A 654 12.89 -2.83 -21.93
C TYR A 654 12.16 -4.15 -22.15
N TYR A 655 12.90 -5.17 -22.58
CA TYR A 655 12.39 -6.53 -22.71
C TYR A 655 13.44 -7.50 -22.18
N SER A 656 13.04 -8.44 -21.32
CA SER A 656 13.96 -9.42 -20.71
C SER A 656 15.23 -8.81 -20.07
N LYS A 657 15.07 -7.69 -19.33
CA LYS A 657 16.16 -6.92 -18.68
C LYS A 657 17.19 -6.29 -19.65
N ARG A 658 16.91 -6.22 -20.95
CA ARG A 658 17.74 -5.52 -21.94
C ARG A 658 16.97 -4.34 -22.53
N ARG A 659 17.70 -3.27 -22.86
CA ARG A 659 17.17 -2.07 -23.50
C ARG A 659 17.09 -2.29 -25.01
N TYR A 660 15.99 -1.84 -25.61
CA TYR A 660 15.76 -1.88 -27.04
C TYR A 660 15.17 -0.54 -27.49
N THR A 661 15.31 -0.26 -28.78
CA THR A 661 14.68 0.88 -29.41
C THR A 661 13.91 0.41 -30.63
N SER A 662 12.62 0.70 -30.62
CA SER A 662 11.68 0.38 -31.70
C SER A 662 11.49 1.63 -32.56
N ARG A 663 11.46 1.47 -33.87
CA ARG A 663 11.14 2.52 -34.83
C ARG A 663 10.23 1.98 -35.91
N ILE A 664 9.13 2.69 -36.18
CA ILE A 664 8.23 2.37 -37.28
C ILE A 664 8.27 3.48 -38.33
N VAL A 665 8.38 3.08 -39.59
CA VAL A 665 8.37 3.98 -40.76
C VAL A 665 7.25 3.54 -41.70
N THR A 666 6.43 4.50 -42.13
CA THR A 666 5.29 4.22 -43.01
C THR A 666 5.62 4.65 -44.44
N PHE A 667 5.49 3.71 -45.38
CA PHE A 667 5.71 3.89 -46.81
C PHE A 667 4.40 3.62 -47.57
N GLY A 668 3.59 4.64 -47.81
CA GLY A 668 2.26 4.47 -48.42
C GLY A 668 1.36 3.54 -47.58
N ARG A 669 1.12 2.31 -48.07
CA ARG A 669 0.33 1.26 -47.38
C ARG A 669 1.17 0.24 -46.59
N SER A 670 2.50 0.24 -46.72
CA SER A 670 3.39 -0.67 -45.97
C SER A 670 4.03 0.01 -44.77
N ARG A 671 4.26 -0.76 -43.70
CA ARG A 671 4.92 -0.30 -42.47
C ARG A 671 6.14 -1.14 -42.21
N GLU A 672 7.30 -0.50 -42.13
CA GLU A 672 8.54 -1.16 -41.72
C GLU A 672 8.78 -0.89 -40.23
N LEU A 673 8.88 -1.96 -39.44
CA LEU A 673 9.24 -1.92 -38.04
C LEU A 673 10.68 -2.38 -37.87
N THR A 674 11.48 -1.57 -37.21
CA THR A 674 12.86 -1.88 -36.87
C THR A 674 13.04 -1.86 -35.36
N ILE A 675 13.62 -2.93 -34.81
CA ILE A 675 13.96 -3.04 -33.39
C ILE A 675 15.46 -3.25 -33.29
N HIS A 676 16.15 -2.36 -32.59
CA HIS A 676 17.58 -2.49 -32.36
C HIS A 676 17.93 -2.55 -30.87
N ASN A 677 19.04 -3.22 -30.56
CA ASN A 677 19.63 -3.24 -29.22
C ASN A 677 20.96 -2.45 -29.19
N PRO A 678 21.49 -2.12 -28.00
CA PRO A 678 22.79 -1.46 -27.84
C PRO A 678 23.97 -2.25 -28.41
N ASP A 679 23.85 -3.57 -28.52
CA ASP A 679 24.87 -4.47 -29.08
C ASP A 679 24.89 -4.46 -30.63
N GLY A 680 24.14 -3.55 -31.26
CA GLY A 680 24.14 -3.33 -32.71
C GLY A 680 23.37 -4.37 -33.53
N HIS A 681 22.58 -5.24 -32.90
CA HIS A 681 21.68 -6.15 -33.60
C HIS A 681 20.41 -5.41 -34.02
N LEU A 682 19.97 -5.65 -35.25
CA LEU A 682 18.80 -5.02 -35.87
C LEU A 682 17.84 -6.09 -36.38
N LEU A 683 16.62 -6.08 -35.88
CA LEU A 683 15.50 -6.84 -36.44
C LEU A 683 14.67 -5.89 -37.33
N SER A 684 14.58 -6.16 -38.63
CA SER A 684 13.67 -5.47 -39.55
C SER A 684 12.50 -6.37 -39.93
N VAL A 685 11.30 -5.81 -39.92
CA VAL A 685 10.03 -6.49 -40.22
C VAL A 685 9.17 -5.60 -41.10
N GLN A 686 8.80 -6.11 -42.27
CA GLN A 686 7.71 -5.56 -43.09
C GLN A 686 6.40 -6.05 -42.50
N LEU A 687 5.57 -5.19 -41.93
CA LEU A 687 4.28 -5.61 -41.39
C LEU A 687 3.27 -5.76 -42.55
N PRO A 688 2.50 -6.86 -42.63
CA PRO A 688 2.27 -7.90 -41.61
C PRO A 688 3.02 -9.23 -41.85
N GLU A 689 4.17 -9.24 -42.51
CA GLU A 689 4.88 -10.46 -42.88
C GLU A 689 5.27 -11.31 -41.65
N ARG A 690 5.26 -12.64 -41.82
CA ARG A 690 5.63 -13.61 -40.76
C ARG A 690 7.14 -13.85 -40.68
N GLN A 691 7.89 -13.32 -41.64
CA GLN A 691 9.33 -13.47 -41.72
C GLN A 691 9.95 -12.09 -41.52
N GLY A 692 10.95 -12.01 -40.64
CA GLY A 692 11.75 -10.82 -40.41
C GLY A 692 13.20 -11.07 -40.81
N PHE A 693 14.00 -10.03 -40.77
CA PHE A 693 15.43 -10.12 -41.04
C PHE A 693 16.21 -9.62 -39.82
N LEU A 694 17.02 -10.50 -39.24
CA LEU A 694 17.93 -10.17 -38.14
C LEU A 694 19.33 -9.96 -38.69
N SER A 695 19.90 -8.78 -38.42
CA SER A 695 21.24 -8.40 -38.80
C SER A 695 22.09 -8.16 -37.56
N ALA A 696 23.21 -8.86 -37.43
CA ALA A 696 24.25 -8.57 -36.43
C ALA A 696 25.29 -7.59 -37.02
N PRO A 697 26.06 -6.87 -36.19
CA PRO A 697 27.09 -5.95 -36.68
C PRO A 697 28.07 -6.65 -37.64
N GLY A 698 28.15 -6.17 -38.89
CA GLY A 698 29.07 -6.70 -39.91
C GLY A 698 28.66 -8.02 -40.56
N GLN A 699 27.45 -8.54 -40.31
CA GLN A 699 26.94 -9.78 -40.92
C GLN A 699 25.76 -9.51 -41.86
N PRO A 700 25.56 -10.33 -42.91
CA PRO A 700 24.39 -10.22 -43.78
C PRO A 700 23.10 -10.55 -43.01
N PRO A 701 21.96 -9.95 -43.37
CA PRO A 701 20.68 -10.20 -42.70
C PRO A 701 20.29 -11.68 -42.82
N GLN A 702 19.95 -12.31 -41.70
CA GLN A 702 19.44 -13.67 -41.65
C GLN A 702 17.92 -13.68 -41.50
N PRO A 703 17.20 -14.50 -42.30
CA PRO A 703 15.76 -14.63 -42.15
C PRO A 703 15.42 -15.28 -40.80
N VAL A 704 14.45 -14.72 -40.10
CA VAL A 704 13.92 -15.25 -38.83
C VAL A 704 12.41 -15.41 -38.91
N ASP A 705 11.90 -16.48 -38.31
CA ASP A 705 10.46 -16.71 -38.19
C ASP A 705 9.90 -15.91 -37.01
N LEU A 706 9.02 -14.95 -37.30
CA LEU A 706 8.45 -14.05 -36.30
C LEU A 706 7.36 -14.72 -35.45
N SER A 707 6.93 -15.92 -35.82
CA SER A 707 6.01 -16.73 -35.02
C SER A 707 6.70 -17.40 -33.82
N GLU A 708 8.04 -17.43 -33.79
CA GLU A 708 8.79 -17.90 -32.64
C GLU A 708 8.57 -16.98 -31.43
N ALA A 709 8.35 -17.59 -30.26
CA ALA A 709 7.95 -16.88 -29.04
C ALA A 709 8.89 -15.73 -28.64
N HIS A 710 10.19 -15.84 -28.94
CA HIS A 710 11.15 -14.78 -28.64
C HIS A 710 10.93 -13.53 -29.50
N TYR A 711 10.93 -13.67 -30.83
CA TYR A 711 10.74 -12.56 -31.76
C TYR A 711 9.33 -11.98 -31.67
N PHE A 712 8.32 -12.83 -31.51
CA PHE A 712 6.92 -12.43 -31.32
C PHE A 712 6.75 -11.50 -30.11
N ASN A 713 7.27 -11.87 -28.94
CA ASN A 713 7.13 -11.08 -27.73
C ASN A 713 7.96 -9.78 -27.78
N LEU A 714 9.11 -9.81 -28.46
CA LEU A 714 9.95 -8.63 -28.68
C LEU A 714 9.24 -7.62 -29.61
N LEU A 715 8.65 -8.09 -30.71
CA LEU A 715 7.82 -7.28 -31.61
C LEU A 715 6.64 -6.65 -30.88
N ARG A 716 5.94 -7.44 -30.06
CA ARG A 716 4.82 -6.96 -29.24
C ARG A 716 5.24 -5.84 -28.28
N ALA A 717 6.38 -6.01 -27.61
CA ALA A 717 6.90 -5.00 -26.69
C ALA A 717 7.32 -3.71 -27.43
N GLY A 718 7.94 -3.84 -28.61
CA GLY A 718 8.34 -2.71 -29.45
C GLY A 718 7.18 -1.92 -30.04
N LEU A 719 6.10 -2.58 -30.48
CA LEU A 719 4.89 -1.93 -30.99
C LEU A 719 4.12 -1.20 -29.86
N SER A 720 3.96 -1.85 -28.70
CA SER A 720 3.30 -1.25 -27.55
C SER A 720 4.03 0.01 -27.06
N ALA A 721 5.36 0.01 -27.07
CA ALA A 721 6.15 1.18 -26.71
C ALA A 721 5.96 2.37 -27.67
N LEU A 722 5.83 2.10 -28.98
CA LEU A 722 5.56 3.12 -29.99
C LEU A 722 4.16 3.74 -29.81
N GLU A 723 3.16 2.91 -29.53
CA GLU A 723 1.79 3.36 -29.29
C GLU A 723 1.68 4.23 -28.04
N VAL A 724 2.31 3.80 -26.94
CA VAL A 724 2.39 4.59 -25.70
C VAL A 724 3.09 5.92 -25.94
N ARG A 725 4.19 5.93 -26.72
CA ARG A 725 4.93 7.16 -27.04
C ARG A 725 4.09 8.14 -27.87
N GLN A 726 3.36 7.65 -28.86
CA GLN A 726 2.47 8.47 -29.69
C GLN A 726 1.33 9.07 -28.87
N LYS A 727 0.70 8.26 -28.01
CA LYS A 727 -0.36 8.73 -27.10
C LYS A 727 0.16 9.74 -26.08
N THR A 728 1.37 9.52 -25.55
CA THR A 728 2.02 10.46 -24.62
C THR A 728 2.32 11.80 -25.29
N ARG A 729 2.78 11.80 -26.54
CA ARG A 729 3.03 13.04 -27.31
C ARG A 729 1.75 13.85 -27.51
N LEU A 730 0.66 13.20 -27.95
CA LEU A 730 -0.62 13.86 -28.16
C LEU A 730 -1.23 14.41 -26.85
N LEU A 731 -1.02 13.71 -25.74
CA LEU A 731 -1.43 14.19 -24.42
C LEU A 731 -0.63 15.40 -23.95
N LEU A 732 0.69 15.42 -24.18
CA LEU A 732 1.55 16.56 -23.85
C LEU A 732 1.18 17.81 -24.67
N GLU A 733 0.95 17.65 -25.98
CA GLU A 733 0.55 18.74 -26.88
C GLU A 733 -0.82 19.31 -26.47
N LYS A 734 -1.76 18.46 -26.08
CA LYS A 734 -3.04 18.88 -25.51
C LYS A 734 -2.85 19.65 -24.19
N ASP A 735 -1.99 19.18 -23.30
CA ASP A 735 -1.76 19.81 -22.00
C ASP A 735 -1.01 21.14 -22.12
N GLU A 736 -0.13 21.31 -23.12
CA GLU A 736 0.51 22.59 -23.47
C GLU A 736 -0.53 23.61 -23.94
N LEU A 737 -1.40 23.22 -24.89
CA LEU A 737 -2.49 24.08 -25.37
C LEU A 737 -3.48 24.49 -24.26
N LEU A 738 -3.80 23.57 -23.34
CA LEU A 738 -4.64 23.88 -22.18
C LEU A 738 -3.95 24.82 -21.19
N THR A 739 -2.63 24.71 -21.04
CA THR A 739 -1.86 25.59 -20.14
C THR A 739 -1.78 27.00 -20.70
N ASP A 740 -1.56 27.14 -22.01
CA ASP A 740 -1.53 28.44 -22.69
C ASP A 740 -2.92 29.12 -22.62
N LYS A 741 -4.00 28.36 -22.85
CA LYS A 741 -5.38 28.84 -22.67
C LYS A 741 -5.64 29.36 -21.26
N ASN A 742 -5.26 28.59 -20.23
CA ASN A 742 -5.50 28.97 -18.85
C ASN A 742 -4.70 30.22 -18.44
N SER A 743 -3.45 30.36 -18.92
CA SER A 743 -2.62 31.54 -18.66
C SER A 743 -3.21 32.81 -19.30
N GLN A 744 -3.81 32.70 -20.49
CA GLN A 744 -4.49 33.81 -21.15
C GLN A 744 -5.76 34.22 -20.40
N ILE A 745 -6.57 33.23 -19.95
CA ILE A 745 -7.77 33.48 -19.13
C ILE A 745 -7.40 34.16 -17.81
N GLU A 746 -6.35 33.72 -17.14
CA GLU A 746 -5.90 34.29 -15.87
C GLU A 746 -5.41 35.74 -16.04
N THR A 747 -4.69 36.03 -17.13
CA THR A 747 -4.22 37.38 -17.46
C THR A 747 -5.39 38.33 -17.73
N LEU A 748 -6.37 37.89 -18.52
CA LEU A 748 -7.58 38.67 -18.83
C LEU A 748 -8.46 38.89 -17.59
N THR A 749 -8.65 37.86 -16.76
CA THR A 749 -9.41 37.97 -15.51
C THR A 749 -8.77 39.01 -14.57
N ARG A 750 -7.44 39.06 -14.52
CA ARG A 750 -6.70 40.04 -13.71
C ARG A 750 -6.83 41.46 -14.27
N GLN A 751 -6.83 41.62 -15.60
CA GLN A 751 -7.05 42.92 -16.25
C GLN A 751 -8.49 43.42 -16.05
N VAL A 752 -9.49 42.54 -16.14
CA VAL A 752 -10.90 42.86 -15.88
C VAL A 752 -11.09 43.29 -14.42
N ALA A 753 -10.53 42.55 -13.45
CA ALA A 753 -10.61 42.91 -12.03
C ALA A 753 -9.94 44.28 -11.72
N LEU A 754 -8.79 44.57 -12.35
CA LEU A 754 -8.09 45.86 -12.21
C LEU A 754 -8.87 47.05 -12.80
N LEU A 755 -9.70 46.79 -13.81
CA LEU A 755 -10.58 47.78 -14.42
C LEU A 755 -11.86 47.96 -13.60
N GLU A 756 -12.47 46.88 -13.12
CA GLU A 756 -13.65 46.90 -12.24
C GLU A 756 -13.39 47.69 -10.94
N GLU A 757 -12.18 47.56 -10.37
CA GLU A 757 -11.76 48.33 -9.19
C GLU A 757 -11.68 49.85 -9.45
N LYS A 758 -11.54 50.28 -10.72
CA LYS A 758 -11.46 51.69 -11.12
C LYS A 758 -12.79 52.30 -11.60
N ILE A 759 -13.89 51.54 -11.63
CA ILE A 759 -15.22 51.98 -12.12
C ILE A 759 -15.98 52.85 -11.09
N SER A 760 -15.33 53.87 -10.55
CA SER A 760 -16.05 54.93 -9.83
C SER A 760 -15.57 56.36 -10.11
N GLN A 761 -14.53 56.57 -10.95
CA GLN A 761 -13.97 57.91 -11.21
C GLN A 761 -13.37 58.11 -12.63
N LEU A 762 -13.89 57.49 -13.69
CA LEU A 762 -13.23 57.50 -15.00
C LEU A 762 -13.66 58.67 -15.92
N SER A 763 -12.69 59.19 -16.71
CA SER A 763 -12.89 60.22 -17.75
C SER A 763 -13.29 59.63 -19.11
N ALA A 764 -13.74 60.46 -20.06
CA ALA A 764 -14.21 60.03 -21.39
C ALA A 764 -13.15 59.27 -22.23
N GLU A 765 -11.87 59.55 -22.03
CA GLU A 765 -10.74 58.85 -22.69
C GLU A 765 -10.57 57.41 -22.20
N GLN A 766 -10.89 57.15 -20.92
CA GLN A 766 -10.77 55.83 -20.31
C GLN A 766 -11.95 54.91 -20.64
N LEU A 767 -13.11 55.51 -20.96
CA LEU A 767 -14.28 54.81 -21.52
C LEU A 767 -14.00 54.25 -22.92
N ALA A 768 -13.22 54.97 -23.73
CA ALA A 768 -12.79 54.50 -25.06
C ALA A 768 -11.80 53.32 -24.96
N GLN A 769 -10.87 53.35 -23.99
CA GLN A 769 -9.98 52.21 -23.71
C GLN A 769 -10.75 50.97 -23.23
N PHE A 770 -11.78 51.14 -22.40
CA PHE A 770 -12.64 50.03 -21.96
C PHE A 770 -13.38 49.37 -23.12
N GLN A 771 -13.92 50.17 -24.05
CA GLN A 771 -14.58 49.65 -25.25
C GLN A 771 -13.60 48.93 -26.21
N SER A 772 -12.37 49.43 -26.32
CA SER A 772 -11.29 48.76 -27.08
C SER A 772 -10.94 47.39 -26.49
N LEU A 773 -10.84 47.29 -25.16
CA LEU A 773 -10.54 46.04 -24.46
C LEU A 773 -11.71 45.04 -24.50
N GLN A 774 -12.96 45.51 -24.48
CA GLN A 774 -14.13 44.65 -24.75
C GLN A 774 -14.11 44.09 -26.18
N SER A 775 -13.67 44.89 -27.15
CA SER A 775 -13.49 44.44 -28.53
C SER A 775 -12.34 43.43 -28.66
N GLU A 776 -11.23 43.61 -27.95
CA GLU A 776 -10.13 42.63 -27.88
C GLU A 776 -10.55 41.33 -27.18
N LEU A 777 -11.33 41.42 -26.10
CA LEU A 777 -11.91 40.27 -25.40
C LEU A 777 -12.81 39.46 -26.34
N GLN A 778 -13.69 40.11 -27.11
CA GLN A 778 -14.53 39.43 -28.11
C GLN A 778 -13.71 38.77 -29.23
N GLN A 779 -12.60 39.40 -29.65
CA GLN A 779 -11.69 38.79 -30.62
C GLN A 779 -10.94 37.58 -30.03
N GLN A 780 -10.55 37.63 -28.75
CA GLN A 780 -9.93 36.49 -28.07
C GLN A 780 -10.92 35.37 -27.76
N GLU A 781 -12.18 35.67 -27.45
CA GLU A 781 -13.23 34.67 -27.31
C GLU A 781 -13.45 33.92 -28.64
N ALA A 782 -13.41 34.63 -29.78
CA ALA A 782 -13.45 34.01 -31.10
C ALA A 782 -12.22 33.13 -31.39
N ALA A 783 -11.01 33.58 -31.04
CA ALA A 783 -9.79 32.78 -31.18
C ALA A 783 -9.78 31.55 -30.26
N THR A 784 -10.37 31.67 -29.07
CA THR A 784 -10.57 30.56 -28.13
C THR A 784 -11.56 29.55 -28.70
N HIS A 785 -12.60 30.00 -29.40
CA HIS A 785 -13.56 29.13 -30.09
C HIS A 785 -12.91 28.34 -31.24
N ASP A 786 -12.00 28.96 -31.99
CA ASP A 786 -11.22 28.27 -33.03
C ASP A 786 -10.24 27.23 -32.43
N GLN A 787 -9.63 27.54 -31.28
CA GLN A 787 -8.82 26.58 -30.52
C GLN A 787 -9.67 25.44 -29.95
N GLU A 788 -10.90 25.71 -29.50
CA GLU A 788 -11.84 24.68 -29.06
C GLU A 788 -12.30 23.79 -30.22
N ALA A 789 -12.50 24.34 -31.41
CA ALA A 789 -12.75 23.57 -32.62
C ALA A 789 -11.53 22.72 -33.02
N HIS A 790 -10.31 23.21 -32.82
CA HIS A 790 -9.09 22.44 -33.05
C HIS A 790 -8.92 21.30 -32.03
N ILE A 791 -9.21 21.55 -30.75
CA ILE A 791 -9.25 20.53 -29.69
C ILE A 791 -10.34 19.49 -29.99
N ALA A 792 -11.52 19.91 -30.46
CA ALA A 792 -12.60 19.02 -30.87
C ALA A 792 -12.22 18.18 -32.11
N LYS A 793 -11.42 18.74 -33.02
CA LYS A 793 -10.86 18.01 -34.18
C LYS A 793 -9.78 17.01 -33.76
N LEU A 794 -8.94 17.34 -32.77
CA LEU A 794 -8.00 16.39 -32.17
C LEU A 794 -8.73 15.28 -31.39
N GLN A 795 -9.85 15.62 -30.73
CA GLN A 795 -10.75 14.64 -30.10
C GLN A 795 -11.43 13.74 -31.14
N SER A 796 -11.85 14.27 -32.29
CA SER A 796 -12.44 13.44 -33.35
C SER A 796 -11.40 12.53 -34.02
N GLN A 797 -10.15 12.98 -34.15
CA GLN A 797 -9.02 12.13 -34.58
C GLN A 797 -8.66 11.05 -33.56
N LEU A 798 -8.82 11.31 -32.25
CA LEU A 798 -8.77 10.28 -31.19
C LEU A 798 -9.98 9.32 -31.21
N SER A 799 -11.08 9.71 -31.86
CA SER A 799 -12.37 9.00 -31.86
C SER A 799 -12.70 8.27 -33.18
N GLN A 800 -11.92 8.46 -34.25
CA GLN A 800 -12.17 7.88 -35.58
C GLN A 800 -11.92 6.35 -35.69
N GLY A 801 -11.67 5.65 -34.59
CA GLY A 801 -11.56 4.17 -34.56
C GLY A 801 -12.67 3.46 -33.76
N ALA A 802 -13.82 4.11 -33.50
CA ALA A 802 -14.89 3.50 -32.70
C ALA A 802 -16.20 3.41 -33.49
N ALA A 803 -16.35 2.37 -34.31
CA ALA A 803 -17.69 1.90 -34.68
C ALA A 803 -18.43 1.49 -33.40
N GLN A 804 -19.64 2.01 -33.22
CA GLN A 804 -20.44 1.80 -32.02
C GLN A 804 -21.04 0.37 -32.05
N ILE A 805 -20.31 -0.61 -31.50
CA ILE A 805 -20.76 -2.01 -31.42
C ILE A 805 -21.70 -2.19 -30.22
N ASP A 806 -22.91 -2.71 -30.45
CA ASP A 806 -23.84 -3.11 -29.39
C ASP A 806 -23.25 -4.28 -28.57
N PRO A 807 -22.92 -4.05 -27.27
CA PRO A 807 -22.32 -5.07 -26.41
C PRO A 807 -23.21 -6.31 -26.21
N THR A 808 -24.53 -6.14 -26.34
CA THR A 808 -25.52 -7.17 -26.05
C THR A 808 -25.62 -8.14 -27.22
N ALA A 809 -25.72 -7.60 -28.44
CA ALA A 809 -25.67 -8.36 -29.68
C ALA A 809 -24.35 -9.13 -29.82
N LEU A 810 -23.21 -8.48 -29.56
CA LEU A 810 -21.90 -9.09 -29.67
C LEU A 810 -21.69 -10.24 -28.66
N ARG A 811 -22.18 -10.12 -27.42
CA ARG A 811 -22.13 -11.23 -26.46
C ARG A 811 -22.91 -12.44 -26.95
N GLN A 812 -24.04 -12.20 -27.60
CA GLN A 812 -24.88 -13.26 -28.14
C GLN A 812 -24.21 -13.92 -29.35
N GLU A 813 -23.53 -13.13 -30.18
CA GLU A 813 -22.74 -13.59 -31.33
C GLU A 813 -21.55 -14.46 -30.91
N VAL A 814 -20.81 -14.05 -29.88
CA VAL A 814 -19.74 -14.86 -29.26
C VAL A 814 -20.30 -16.17 -28.73
N ARG A 815 -21.42 -16.12 -27.97
CA ARG A 815 -22.05 -17.33 -27.43
C ARG A 815 -22.54 -18.28 -28.51
N CYS A 816 -23.09 -17.76 -29.61
CA CYS A 816 -23.46 -18.57 -30.77
C CYS A 816 -22.23 -19.18 -31.46
N ALA A 817 -21.11 -18.46 -31.55
CA ALA A 817 -19.91 -18.91 -32.24
C ALA A 817 -19.14 -20.00 -31.48
N VAL A 818 -19.03 -19.90 -30.15
CA VAL A 818 -18.37 -20.95 -29.34
C VAL A 818 -19.33 -22.06 -28.91
N GLY A 819 -20.65 -21.79 -28.95
CA GLY A 819 -21.70 -22.68 -28.46
C GLY A 819 -21.89 -22.59 -26.94
N ASP A 820 -23.14 -22.64 -26.47
CA ASP A 820 -23.47 -22.45 -25.05
C ASP A 820 -22.79 -23.48 -24.14
N ALA A 821 -22.69 -24.74 -24.56
CA ALA A 821 -22.04 -25.79 -23.79
C ALA A 821 -20.55 -25.50 -23.53
N VAL A 822 -19.83 -25.03 -24.55
CA VAL A 822 -18.41 -24.65 -24.41
C VAL A 822 -18.30 -23.35 -23.62
N TRP A 823 -19.17 -22.37 -23.89
CA TRP A 823 -19.16 -21.07 -23.22
C TRP A 823 -19.22 -21.21 -21.69
N PHE A 824 -20.12 -22.06 -21.16
CA PHE A 824 -20.26 -22.27 -19.71
C PHE A 824 -19.14 -23.11 -19.07
N CYS A 825 -18.39 -23.87 -19.88
CA CYS A 825 -17.22 -24.62 -19.41
C CYS A 825 -15.94 -23.77 -19.37
N LEU A 826 -15.90 -22.64 -20.08
CA LEU A 826 -14.76 -21.72 -20.05
C LEU A 826 -14.66 -21.00 -18.70
N GLN A 827 -13.44 -20.81 -18.19
CA GLN A 827 -13.26 -19.96 -17.02
C GLN A 827 -13.73 -18.52 -17.31
N PRO A 828 -14.20 -17.77 -16.30
CA PRO A 828 -14.67 -16.39 -16.48
C PRO A 828 -13.64 -15.46 -17.14
N LYS A 829 -12.35 -15.75 -16.97
CA LYS A 829 -11.27 -15.01 -17.62
C LYS A 829 -11.20 -15.33 -19.13
N SER A 830 -11.46 -16.57 -19.53
CA SER A 830 -11.52 -17.01 -20.94
C SER A 830 -12.73 -16.48 -21.66
N GLN A 831 -13.88 -16.44 -21.00
CA GLN A 831 -15.08 -15.78 -21.54
C GLN A 831 -14.84 -14.29 -21.79
N LYS A 832 -14.15 -13.60 -20.87
CA LYS A 832 -13.78 -12.18 -21.02
C LYS A 832 -12.76 -11.96 -22.14
N ASP A 833 -11.76 -12.81 -22.23
CA ASP A 833 -10.72 -12.73 -23.26
C ASP A 833 -11.32 -13.00 -24.66
N LEU A 834 -12.19 -14.01 -24.80
CA LEU A 834 -12.94 -14.29 -26.04
C LEU A 834 -13.89 -13.16 -26.42
N TYR A 835 -14.64 -12.62 -25.46
CA TYR A 835 -15.53 -11.48 -25.72
C TYR A 835 -14.76 -10.25 -26.22
N ALA A 836 -13.62 -9.95 -25.59
CA ALA A 836 -12.78 -8.84 -26.03
C ALA A 836 -12.10 -9.12 -27.38
N ALA A 837 -11.74 -10.38 -27.66
CA ALA A 837 -11.20 -10.78 -28.96
C ALA A 837 -12.21 -10.55 -30.10
N TYR A 838 -13.44 -11.05 -29.94
CA TYR A 838 -14.52 -10.87 -30.91
C TYR A 838 -14.94 -9.40 -31.04
N LYS A 839 -14.93 -8.63 -29.94
CA LYS A 839 -15.16 -7.18 -30.00
C LYS A 839 -14.13 -6.48 -30.89
N HIS A 840 -12.87 -6.84 -30.71
CA HIS A 840 -11.77 -6.26 -31.49
C HIS A 840 -11.83 -6.72 -32.95
N GLN A 841 -12.18 -7.98 -33.22
CA GLN A 841 -12.35 -8.49 -34.58
C GLN A 841 -13.53 -7.84 -35.32
N ALA A 842 -14.65 -7.60 -34.62
CA ALA A 842 -15.80 -6.89 -35.17
C ALA A 842 -15.49 -5.40 -35.45
N LEU A 843 -14.60 -4.78 -34.68
CA LEU A 843 -14.07 -3.43 -34.98
C LEU A 843 -13.22 -3.43 -36.25
N LEU A 844 -12.32 -4.42 -36.41
CA LEU A 844 -11.46 -4.55 -37.60
C LEU A 844 -12.28 -4.81 -38.89
N GLN A 845 -13.34 -5.61 -38.81
CA GLN A 845 -14.25 -5.86 -39.95
C GLN A 845 -15.05 -4.61 -40.35
N ALA A 846 -15.43 -3.77 -39.39
CA ALA A 846 -16.11 -2.50 -39.65
C ALA A 846 -15.19 -1.45 -40.34
N GLU A 847 -13.87 -1.63 -40.23
CA GLU A 847 -12.84 -0.77 -40.83
C GLU A 847 -12.39 -1.25 -42.23
N GLY A 848 -12.97 -2.34 -42.75
CA GLY A 848 -12.75 -2.80 -44.13
C GLY A 848 -11.49 -3.64 -44.37
N GLU A 849 -10.86 -4.16 -43.31
CA GLU A 849 -9.70 -5.06 -43.44
C GLU A 849 -10.14 -6.53 -43.62
N ASN A 850 -9.58 -7.21 -44.64
CA ASN A 850 -9.88 -8.61 -44.95
C ASN A 850 -9.28 -9.56 -43.91
N ALA A 851 -10.14 -10.29 -43.18
CA ALA A 851 -9.79 -11.18 -42.06
C ALA A 851 -9.25 -12.56 -42.47
N SER A 852 -8.31 -12.65 -43.42
CA SER A 852 -7.80 -13.94 -43.93
C SER A 852 -6.28 -14.16 -43.82
N GLN A 853 -5.56 -13.40 -42.98
CA GLN A 853 -4.16 -13.67 -42.64
C GLN A 853 -3.96 -13.64 -41.11
N LEU A 854 -2.99 -14.43 -40.59
CA LEU A 854 -2.77 -14.66 -39.14
C LEU A 854 -2.78 -13.33 -38.39
N ASP A 855 -3.76 -13.19 -37.49
CA ASP A 855 -4.06 -11.94 -36.82
C ASP A 855 -3.16 -11.76 -35.59
N TYR A 856 -2.17 -10.88 -35.71
CA TYR A 856 -1.32 -10.43 -34.60
C TYR A 856 -1.95 -9.30 -33.77
N SER A 857 -3.22 -8.96 -34.02
CA SER A 857 -3.95 -7.96 -33.25
C SER A 857 -4.23 -8.42 -31.81
N GLU A 858 -4.73 -7.49 -31.00
CA GLU A 858 -5.21 -7.77 -29.66
C GLU A 858 -6.24 -8.91 -29.63
N ALA A 859 -6.99 -9.11 -30.72
CA ALA A 859 -7.94 -10.22 -30.86
C ALA A 859 -7.26 -11.59 -30.92
N GLY A 860 -6.27 -11.76 -31.80
CA GLY A 860 -5.51 -13.01 -31.92
C GLY A 860 -4.72 -13.35 -30.65
N LEU A 861 -4.16 -12.33 -29.98
CA LEU A 861 -3.51 -12.47 -28.68
C LEU A 861 -4.46 -12.97 -27.60
N ARG A 862 -5.65 -12.39 -27.49
CA ARG A 862 -6.65 -12.78 -26.49
C ARG A 862 -7.24 -14.17 -26.75
N LEU A 863 -7.41 -14.54 -28.02
CA LEU A 863 -7.79 -15.91 -28.41
C LEU A 863 -6.70 -16.92 -28.01
N SER A 864 -5.43 -16.61 -28.24
CA SER A 864 -4.32 -17.48 -27.83
C SER A 864 -4.25 -17.70 -26.31
N PHE A 865 -4.57 -16.68 -25.50
CA PHE A 865 -4.63 -16.82 -24.04
C PHE A 865 -5.75 -17.74 -23.56
N ALA A 866 -6.89 -17.75 -24.25
CA ALA A 866 -7.97 -18.69 -23.96
C ALA A 866 -7.54 -20.14 -24.28
N VAL A 867 -6.90 -20.36 -25.43
CA VAL A 867 -6.38 -21.69 -25.83
C VAL A 867 -5.28 -22.17 -24.88
N GLU A 868 -4.34 -21.31 -24.50
CA GLU A 868 -3.27 -21.66 -23.55
C GLU A 868 -3.83 -22.07 -22.19
N ARG A 869 -4.83 -21.33 -21.68
CA ARG A 869 -5.39 -21.55 -20.36
C ARG A 869 -6.32 -22.76 -20.28
N GLU A 870 -7.15 -22.98 -21.30
CA GLU A 870 -8.22 -23.99 -21.25
C GLU A 870 -7.87 -25.30 -21.96
N VAL A 871 -6.88 -25.29 -22.86
CA VAL A 871 -6.52 -26.47 -23.65
C VAL A 871 -5.10 -26.93 -23.34
N ILE A 872 -4.12 -26.04 -23.50
CA ILE A 872 -2.70 -26.42 -23.41
C ILE A 872 -2.31 -26.74 -21.97
N ARG A 873 -2.61 -25.83 -21.03
CA ARG A 873 -2.20 -26.00 -19.64
C ARG A 873 -2.90 -27.21 -18.98
N PRO A 874 -4.22 -27.42 -19.10
CA PRO A 874 -4.89 -28.58 -18.51
C PRO A 874 -4.40 -29.90 -19.10
N PHE A 875 -4.14 -29.95 -20.42
CA PHE A 875 -3.56 -31.13 -21.07
C PHE A 875 -2.21 -31.52 -20.46
N PHE A 876 -1.28 -30.56 -20.33
CA PHE A 876 0.04 -30.85 -19.76
C PHE A 876 0.01 -31.15 -18.26
N VAL A 877 -0.96 -30.58 -17.52
CA VAL A 877 -1.17 -30.93 -16.09
C VAL A 877 -1.67 -32.37 -15.96
N ALA A 878 -2.71 -32.75 -16.71
CA ALA A 878 -3.24 -34.10 -16.69
C ALA A 878 -2.23 -35.14 -17.18
N LEU A 879 -1.46 -34.81 -18.21
CA LEU A 879 -0.39 -35.65 -18.73
C LEU A 879 0.76 -35.80 -17.70
N TYR A 880 1.13 -34.73 -17.01
CA TYR A 880 2.13 -34.78 -15.95
C TYR A 880 1.67 -35.64 -14.77
N GLU A 881 0.41 -35.48 -14.33
CA GLU A 881 -0.18 -36.30 -13.28
C GLU A 881 -0.22 -37.79 -13.68
N PHE A 882 -0.63 -38.09 -14.90
CA PHE A 882 -0.63 -39.46 -15.44
C PHE A 882 0.77 -40.09 -15.46
N LEU A 883 1.78 -39.36 -15.95
CA LEU A 883 3.16 -39.85 -16.00
C LEU A 883 3.81 -40.03 -14.63
N LEU A 884 3.42 -39.21 -13.65
CA LEU A 884 3.83 -39.41 -12.25
C LEU A 884 3.30 -40.73 -11.70
N THR A 885 2.05 -41.09 -12.01
CA THR A 885 1.48 -42.40 -11.64
C THR A 885 2.17 -43.56 -12.35
N GLU A 886 2.63 -43.38 -13.59
CA GLU A 886 3.31 -44.41 -14.38
C GLU A 886 4.85 -44.46 -14.14
N GLY A 887 5.38 -43.68 -13.20
CA GLY A 887 6.76 -43.81 -12.72
C GLY A 887 7.83 -43.04 -13.52
N GLY A 888 7.46 -42.05 -14.34
CA GLY A 888 8.45 -41.21 -15.03
C GLY A 888 7.87 -39.96 -15.70
N PRO A 889 8.19 -38.73 -15.25
CA PRO A 889 7.62 -37.47 -15.77
C PRO A 889 8.25 -37.00 -17.10
N GLU A 890 8.91 -37.89 -17.84
CA GLU A 890 9.66 -37.56 -19.05
C GLU A 890 8.97 -38.15 -20.29
N ILE A 891 8.68 -37.28 -21.26
CA ILE A 891 8.27 -37.68 -22.61
C ILE A 891 9.33 -37.20 -23.58
N GLY A 892 10.02 -38.11 -24.26
CA GLY A 892 10.95 -37.78 -25.35
C GLY A 892 11.91 -36.64 -25.01
N SER A 893 12.67 -36.80 -23.91
CA SER A 893 13.62 -35.83 -23.31
C SER A 893 13.03 -34.52 -22.76
N LEU A 894 11.71 -34.34 -22.79
CA LEU A 894 11.03 -33.19 -22.17
C LEU A 894 10.65 -33.51 -20.72
N GLN A 895 11.28 -32.84 -19.75
CA GLN A 895 10.82 -32.83 -18.35
C GLN A 895 9.61 -31.91 -18.18
N LEU A 896 8.45 -32.49 -17.85
CA LEU A 896 7.26 -31.75 -17.49
C LEU A 896 7.35 -31.29 -16.02
N ARG A 897 7.04 -30.01 -15.73
CA ARG A 897 7.11 -29.43 -14.37
C ARG A 897 5.88 -28.56 -14.06
N PRO A 898 5.29 -28.62 -12.85
CA PRO A 898 4.03 -27.93 -12.51
C PRO A 898 3.99 -26.40 -12.71
N GLN A 899 5.16 -25.76 -12.84
CA GLN A 899 5.31 -24.29 -12.80
C GLN A 899 5.86 -23.67 -14.10
N LYS A 900 6.05 -24.44 -15.18
CA LYS A 900 6.50 -23.87 -16.47
C LYS A 900 5.30 -23.28 -17.24
N LYS A 901 5.52 -22.16 -17.93
CA LYS A 901 4.57 -21.70 -18.97
C LYS A 901 4.75 -22.61 -20.19
N TYR A 902 3.75 -23.43 -20.48
CA TYR A 902 3.75 -24.36 -21.61
C TYR A 902 3.25 -23.64 -22.87
N THR A 903 3.99 -23.74 -23.97
CA THR A 903 3.60 -23.16 -25.26
C THR A 903 3.18 -24.26 -26.24
N LEU A 904 2.48 -23.89 -27.33
CA LEU A 904 2.13 -24.83 -28.41
C LEU A 904 3.34 -25.60 -28.94
N GLY A 905 4.51 -24.97 -29.01
CA GLY A 905 5.75 -25.60 -29.48
C GLY A 905 6.34 -26.64 -28.52
N MET A 906 5.79 -26.81 -27.32
CA MET A 906 6.19 -27.85 -26.36
C MET A 906 5.39 -29.15 -26.51
N LEU A 907 4.37 -29.20 -27.38
CA LEU A 907 3.64 -30.43 -27.69
C LEU A 907 4.61 -31.45 -28.31
N PRO A 908 4.69 -32.68 -27.78
CA PRO A 908 5.54 -33.72 -28.36
C PRO A 908 5.21 -33.92 -29.84
N SER A 909 6.23 -34.27 -30.63
CA SER A 909 6.14 -34.53 -32.08
C SER A 909 5.16 -35.67 -32.46
N LEU A 910 4.56 -36.35 -31.47
CA LEU A 910 3.52 -37.37 -31.62
C LEU A 910 2.21 -36.83 -32.21
N LEU A 911 1.97 -35.51 -32.16
CA LEU A 911 0.80 -34.86 -32.77
C LEU A 911 1.09 -34.25 -34.16
N ALA A 912 2.34 -34.31 -34.61
CA ALA A 912 2.70 -33.98 -35.99
C ALA A 912 2.63 -35.27 -36.82
N ASN A 913 1.66 -35.33 -37.73
CA ASN A 913 1.42 -36.42 -38.67
C ASN A 913 2.67 -37.20 -39.09
N ARG A 914 2.76 -38.47 -38.65
CA ARG A 914 3.29 -39.56 -39.47
C ARG A 914 2.15 -40.53 -39.76
N CYS A 915 1.43 -40.26 -40.85
CA CYS A 915 0.92 -41.36 -41.67
C CYS A 915 2.14 -41.95 -42.37
N ASP A 916 2.60 -43.11 -41.93
CA ASP A 916 2.97 -44.24 -42.79
C ASP A 916 3.48 -45.42 -41.94
N ARG A 917 2.61 -46.43 -41.83
CA ARG A 917 2.77 -47.82 -41.34
C ARG A 917 3.10 -48.07 -39.87
#